data_AF-A0A226F1A6-F1
#
_entry.id   AF-A0A226F1A6-F1
#
_cell.length_a   1.000
_cell.length_b   1.000
_cell.length_c   1.000
_cell.angle_alpha   90.00
_cell.angle_beta   90.00
_cell.angle_gamma   90.00
#
_symmetry.space_group_name_H-M   'P 1'
#
loop_
_entity.id
_entity.type
_entity.pdbx_description
1 polymer ?
#
loop_
_entity_poly.entity_id
_entity_poly.type
_entity_poly.pdbx_seq_one_letter_code
_entity_poly.pdbx_strand_id
1 'polypeptide(L)'
;MAGGEGKGSLRPYRCWAPCKSTFASAAALGVHQIKCRHNPALRRTNISTPLTRFLRPSVPVPQNLTPLPSPTAGNRVVTACATSTTPITYQILSPPPTPPSPEVNDGADNTRITGLKRKLNDDDDGTGLSDSSNHHLEGRSYCPKKCGKHFVDKCGATRHALYCGITPEEKKDAVIKKFAGDPRHVCSKCGEVFASTSMKSSHEDICILTAEEVKLKYKDDESHFCQTCGDFFVQVINRTTHQKSCGATIDQLHIKFKDDPRHWCTDCGEFFIHYQSLRSHVERYHSVLDILTMTANQMKRVHPLNHNKTAIGNEDCLDPSFPNYSEIIEKKLQWVELFSQREVASYVYRAFVLGPLFRRGTDYREFILQHPEQTARYSGMKSEDGRFSDINNWHKQSPPLSALGRGHMEGLEVVFGGDTLFEGPDAGKDARALEALEINFGYYYQQYSETKMRFLNTRRELSNLAFNPPTKIKDMIEHAVRGDDIVPLEASLTKVEFSPVLCDNNVVTSTFSPLNISTRPRPTTEADIMTEVDTLFGQLMAELRLLSPSSFNVYSVLLFKKADLGGVSRPREILEKLLGSEEQTQLEAYHGKGVEASDGGINRAHYVNPDFDTILKELKSGEKIALQVARTRCTSREDAEEKEAFLQYETGVVNRKKPHGIVRIVPLNIRTEWAAWRRLPDHVKRIAQESGERGIMPFSFGSATEDPLWKDGDFEFPINLRRQLSKPELKVVDSHFR
;
A
#
# COMPACT_ATOMS: atom_id res chain seq x y z
N MET A 1 -45.28 -39.62 -20.40
CA MET A 1 -44.33 -40.11 -21.42
C MET A 1 -44.45 -39.23 -22.65
N ALA A 2 -43.31 -38.74 -23.17
CA ALA A 2 -43.01 -38.16 -24.51
C ALA A 2 -44.00 -37.11 -25.10
N GLY A 3 -43.62 -35.93 -25.59
CA GLY A 3 -42.35 -35.41 -26.10
C GLY A 3 -42.64 -34.67 -27.41
N GLY A 4 -42.07 -33.47 -27.62
CA GLY A 4 -42.13 -32.78 -28.92
C GLY A 4 -42.00 -31.26 -28.89
N GLU A 5 -40.83 -30.73 -28.52
CA GLU A 5 -40.47 -29.33 -28.76
C GLU A 5 -40.19 -29.09 -30.26
N GLY A 6 -40.95 -28.17 -30.86
CA GLY A 6 -40.74 -27.66 -32.21
C GLY A 6 -39.69 -26.55 -32.22
N LYS A 7 -38.63 -26.76 -33.03
CA LYS A 7 -37.50 -25.85 -33.28
C LYS A 7 -37.94 -24.47 -33.79
N GLY A 8 -37.78 -23.43 -32.96
CA GLY A 8 -37.69 -22.05 -33.40
C GLY A 8 -36.25 -21.70 -33.82
N SER A 9 -36.03 -21.48 -35.13
CA SER A 9 -34.74 -21.03 -35.67
C SER A 9 -34.34 -19.67 -35.10
N LEU A 10 -33.40 -19.64 -34.16
CA LEU A 10 -32.74 -18.42 -33.66
C LEU A 10 -32.04 -17.70 -34.82
N ARG A 11 -32.58 -16.55 -35.26
CA ARG A 11 -31.88 -15.68 -36.21
C ARG A 11 -30.57 -15.19 -35.56
N PRO A 12 -29.40 -15.35 -36.21
CA PRO A 12 -28.14 -14.91 -35.63
C PRO A 12 -28.08 -13.37 -35.56
N TYR A 13 -27.55 -12.86 -34.45
CA TYR A 13 -27.34 -11.44 -34.21
C TYR A 13 -26.25 -10.90 -35.13
N ARG A 14 -26.52 -9.83 -35.89
CA ARG A 14 -25.57 -9.26 -36.86
C ARG A 14 -25.01 -7.92 -36.41
N CYS A 15 -23.73 -7.70 -36.69
CA CYS A 15 -23.08 -6.41 -36.47
C CYS A 15 -23.52 -5.36 -37.52
N TRP A 16 -23.25 -4.08 -37.25
CA TRP A 16 -23.50 -2.96 -38.16
C TRP A 16 -22.76 -3.13 -39.49
N ALA A 17 -23.41 -2.79 -40.62
CA ALA A 17 -22.76 -2.77 -41.92
C ALA A 17 -21.64 -1.71 -41.95
N PRO A 18 -20.47 -1.98 -42.59
CA PRO A 18 -20.20 -3.09 -43.49
C PRO A 18 -19.71 -4.39 -42.82
N CYS A 19 -19.71 -4.47 -41.48
CA CYS A 19 -19.36 -5.71 -40.77
C CYS A 19 -20.45 -6.77 -41.00
N LYS A 20 -20.11 -7.84 -41.74
CA LYS A 20 -21.04 -8.94 -42.07
C LYS A 20 -21.05 -10.08 -41.01
N SER A 21 -20.36 -9.90 -39.89
CA SER A 21 -20.23 -10.92 -38.84
C SER A 21 -21.55 -11.20 -38.13
N THR A 22 -21.84 -12.49 -37.94
CA THR A 22 -23.02 -13.04 -37.27
C THR A 22 -22.64 -13.73 -35.97
N PHE A 23 -23.45 -13.58 -34.93
CA PHE A 23 -23.20 -14.07 -33.58
C PHE A 23 -24.39 -14.88 -33.05
N ALA A 24 -24.09 -15.93 -32.30
CA ALA A 24 -25.11 -16.82 -31.72
C ALA A 24 -25.85 -16.20 -30.53
N SER A 25 -25.33 -15.12 -29.93
CA SER A 25 -25.95 -14.44 -28.79
C SER A 25 -25.74 -12.92 -28.82
N ALA A 26 -26.65 -12.18 -28.18
CA ALA A 26 -26.58 -10.72 -28.06
C ALA A 26 -25.35 -10.26 -27.25
N ALA A 27 -24.93 -11.04 -26.25
CA ALA A 27 -23.73 -10.75 -25.45
C ALA A 27 -22.45 -10.81 -26.30
N ALA A 28 -22.32 -11.83 -27.16
CA ALA A 28 -21.19 -11.94 -28.08
C ALA A 28 -21.20 -10.82 -29.13
N LEU A 29 -22.38 -10.41 -29.62
CA LEU A 29 -22.52 -9.23 -30.48
C LEU A 29 -22.08 -7.94 -29.76
N GLY A 30 -22.48 -7.74 -28.50
CA GLY A 30 -22.13 -6.56 -27.71
C GLY A 30 -20.62 -6.41 -27.52
N VAL A 31 -19.94 -7.50 -27.15
CA VAL A 31 -18.46 -7.53 -27.04
C VAL A 31 -17.80 -7.23 -28.38
N HIS A 32 -18.33 -7.78 -29.48
CA HIS A 32 -17.81 -7.49 -30.81
C HIS A 32 -18.04 -6.04 -31.23
N GLN A 33 -19.23 -5.46 -31.01
CA GLN A 33 -19.56 -4.08 -31.42
C GLN A 33 -18.69 -3.03 -30.71
N ILE A 34 -18.35 -3.26 -29.44
CA ILE A 34 -17.41 -2.40 -28.69
C ILE A 34 -16.04 -2.35 -29.37
N LYS A 35 -15.58 -3.46 -29.93
CA LYS A 35 -14.25 -3.63 -30.54
C LYS A 35 -14.27 -3.55 -32.08
N CYS A 36 -15.45 -3.44 -32.70
CA CYS A 36 -15.61 -3.53 -34.14
C CYS A 36 -14.99 -2.30 -34.80
N ARG A 37 -14.07 -2.49 -35.76
CA ARG A 37 -13.43 -1.39 -36.52
C ARG A 37 -14.41 -0.54 -37.32
N HIS A 38 -15.64 -1.03 -37.53
CA HIS A 38 -16.72 -0.32 -38.19
C HIS A 38 -17.63 0.44 -37.21
N ASN A 39 -17.30 0.47 -35.92
CA ASN A 39 -18.03 1.23 -34.91
C ASN A 39 -17.94 2.74 -35.19
N PRO A 40 -19.06 3.44 -35.42
CA PRO A 40 -19.07 4.88 -35.72
C PRO A 40 -18.47 5.76 -34.61
N ALA A 41 -18.53 5.32 -33.34
CA ALA A 41 -18.00 6.07 -32.20
C ALA A 41 -16.46 6.12 -32.19
N LEU A 42 -15.79 5.10 -32.73
CA LEU A 42 -14.33 5.02 -32.79
C LEU A 42 -13.72 5.79 -33.99
N ARG A 43 -14.54 6.25 -34.95
CA ARG A 43 -14.06 7.05 -36.09
C ARG A 43 -13.86 8.53 -35.77
N ARG A 44 -14.40 9.05 -34.65
CA ARG A 44 -14.27 10.47 -34.29
C ARG A 44 -12.93 10.83 -33.61
N THR A 45 -12.12 9.86 -33.21
CA THR A 45 -10.88 10.09 -32.47
C THR A 45 -9.59 9.97 -33.30
N ASN A 46 -9.68 9.61 -34.59
CA ASN A 46 -8.53 9.55 -35.49
C ASN A 46 -8.56 10.70 -36.51
N ILE A 47 -8.25 11.92 -36.05
CA ILE A 47 -7.64 12.94 -36.90
C ILE A 47 -6.28 13.26 -36.27
N SER A 48 -5.24 12.72 -36.88
CA SER A 48 -3.85 13.03 -36.64
C SER A 48 -3.53 14.45 -37.16
N THR A 49 -3.31 15.39 -36.24
CA THR A 49 -2.63 16.67 -36.52
C THR A 49 -1.57 16.94 -35.45
N PRO A 50 -0.35 17.39 -35.81
CA PRO A 50 0.71 17.67 -34.85
C PRO A 50 0.40 18.95 -34.04
N LEU A 51 0.40 18.85 -32.71
CA LEU A 51 0.31 19.97 -31.78
C LEU A 51 1.66 20.70 -31.69
N THR A 52 2.00 21.49 -32.71
CA THR A 52 3.06 22.52 -32.65
C THR A 52 2.62 23.78 -33.38
N ARG A 53 1.63 24.48 -32.80
CA ARG A 53 1.33 25.92 -32.98
C ARG A 53 -0.03 26.15 -32.34
N PHE A 54 -0.07 26.69 -31.13
CA PHE A 54 -1.12 27.59 -30.62
C PHE A 54 -0.73 27.94 -29.19
N LEU A 55 -0.14 29.12 -29.00
CA LEU A 55 -0.25 30.01 -27.84
C LEU A 55 0.70 31.21 -28.08
N ARG A 56 0.30 32.11 -28.97
CA ARG A 56 0.57 33.54 -28.86
C ARG A 56 -0.79 34.23 -28.93
N PRO A 57 -1.27 34.89 -27.86
CA PRO A 57 -2.41 35.78 -27.98
C PRO A 57 -1.91 37.08 -28.61
N SER A 58 -2.24 37.28 -29.88
CA SER A 58 -2.23 38.60 -30.52
C SER A 58 -3.48 39.33 -30.05
N VAL A 59 -3.34 40.41 -29.27
CA VAL A 59 -4.44 41.36 -29.02
C VAL A 59 -4.07 42.67 -29.73
N PRO A 60 -5.00 43.32 -30.47
CA PRO A 60 -4.72 44.57 -31.15
C PRO A 60 -4.57 45.73 -30.16
N VAL A 61 -3.59 46.59 -30.43
CA VAL A 61 -3.34 47.85 -29.72
C VAL A 61 -4.29 48.94 -30.23
N PRO A 62 -4.97 49.70 -29.35
CA PRO A 62 -5.36 51.08 -29.63
C PRO A 62 -4.30 52.06 -29.11
N GLN A 63 -3.90 52.99 -29.97
CA GLN A 63 -2.94 54.07 -29.72
C GLN A 63 -3.57 55.26 -28.97
N ASN A 64 -2.70 56.01 -28.26
CA ASN A 64 -2.85 57.35 -27.64
C ASN A 64 -3.54 57.37 -26.25
N LEU A 65 -2.99 57.98 -25.18
CA LEU A 65 -2.20 59.21 -25.03
C LEU A 65 -1.19 59.16 -23.85
N THR A 66 -0.24 60.09 -23.94
CA THR A 66 0.97 60.54 -23.18
C THR A 66 0.94 60.55 -21.62
N PRO A 67 2.12 60.58 -20.92
CA PRO A 67 2.28 60.38 -19.47
C PRO A 67 2.71 61.62 -18.64
N LEU A 68 2.46 61.60 -17.31
CA LEU A 68 3.25 62.11 -16.14
C LEU A 68 2.31 62.42 -14.93
N PRO A 69 2.78 62.68 -13.69
CA PRO A 69 3.88 62.10 -12.88
C PRO A 69 3.41 61.66 -11.45
N SER A 70 4.31 61.06 -10.67
CA SER A 70 4.15 60.73 -9.24
C SER A 70 3.87 61.94 -8.32
N PRO A 71 3.29 61.70 -7.13
CA PRO A 71 3.86 62.21 -5.88
C PRO A 71 3.91 61.11 -4.78
N THR A 72 5.03 60.87 -4.10
CA THR A 72 5.60 61.55 -2.91
C THR A 72 4.93 61.18 -1.57
N ALA A 73 5.70 60.43 -0.77
CA ALA A 73 5.86 60.37 0.70
C ALA A 73 4.66 60.47 1.66
N GLY A 74 4.60 59.48 2.58
CA GLY A 74 3.90 59.54 3.86
C GLY A 74 4.56 58.58 4.87
N ASN A 75 5.29 59.16 5.83
CA ASN A 75 6.22 58.57 6.78
C ASN A 75 5.66 57.60 7.85
N ARG A 76 6.55 56.65 8.25
CA ARG A 76 6.93 56.14 9.61
C ARG A 76 5.81 55.76 10.60
N VAL A 77 5.89 54.63 11.33
CA VAL A 77 6.88 54.37 12.39
C VAL A 77 7.27 52.88 12.45
N VAL A 78 8.58 52.62 12.38
CA VAL A 78 9.23 51.37 12.78
C VAL A 78 9.95 51.69 14.09
N THR A 79 9.60 50.97 15.16
CA THR A 79 10.40 50.95 16.39
C THR A 79 11.30 49.74 16.32
N ALA A 80 12.58 49.98 16.11
CA ALA A 80 13.65 49.01 16.31
C ALA A 80 14.22 49.17 17.72
N CYS A 81 14.53 48.06 18.38
CA CYS A 81 15.65 47.99 19.32
C CYS A 81 16.43 46.69 19.07
N ALA A 82 17.69 46.90 18.66
CA ALA A 82 18.85 46.01 18.69
C ALA A 82 19.08 45.47 20.13
N THR A 83 19.85 44.43 20.47
CA THR A 83 20.85 43.54 19.85
C THR A 83 21.22 42.55 20.98
N SER A 84 21.49 41.27 20.70
CA SER A 84 22.57 40.53 21.41
C SER A 84 22.80 39.15 20.78
N THR A 85 24.01 38.97 20.28
CA THR A 85 24.64 37.72 19.86
C THR A 85 25.15 36.94 21.07
N THR A 86 24.69 35.71 21.28
CA THR A 86 25.48 34.57 21.81
C THR A 86 24.88 33.23 21.37
N PRO A 87 25.68 32.26 20.91
CA PRO A 87 25.22 30.90 20.65
C PRO A 87 25.22 30.10 21.97
N ILE A 88 24.07 29.55 22.36
CA ILE A 88 23.99 28.61 23.49
C ILE A 88 24.27 27.20 22.96
N THR A 89 25.45 26.70 23.31
CA THR A 89 25.86 25.30 23.22
C THR A 89 25.17 24.50 24.32
N TYR A 90 24.36 23.48 23.98
CA TYR A 90 23.95 22.47 24.95
C TYR A 90 24.95 21.32 24.94
N GLN A 91 25.73 21.23 26.01
CA GLN A 91 26.54 20.07 26.36
C GLN A 91 25.61 18.92 26.76
N ILE A 92 25.83 17.77 26.11
CA ILE A 92 25.30 16.47 26.53
C ILE A 92 26.11 16.05 27.77
N LEU A 93 25.47 16.07 28.94
CA LEU A 93 26.02 15.49 30.17
C LEU A 93 25.36 14.11 30.40
N SER A 94 26.16 13.05 30.24
CA SER A 94 25.80 11.68 30.59
C SER A 94 25.62 11.51 32.11
N PRO A 95 24.65 10.71 32.58
CA PRO A 95 24.64 10.20 33.94
C PRO A 95 25.55 8.96 34.13
N PRO A 96 26.05 8.69 35.36
CA PRO A 96 27.14 7.77 35.67
C PRO A 96 26.74 6.28 35.76
N PRO A 97 27.72 5.34 35.70
CA PRO A 97 27.48 3.91 35.80
C PRO A 97 27.14 3.50 37.25
N THR A 98 26.24 2.53 37.40
CA THR A 98 25.88 1.92 38.70
C THR A 98 26.47 0.49 38.78
N PRO A 99 26.98 0.04 39.95
CA PRO A 99 28.04 -0.98 40.08
C PRO A 99 27.55 -2.44 40.14
N PRO A 100 28.44 -3.44 40.03
CA PRO A 100 28.11 -4.87 40.05
C PRO A 100 28.13 -5.46 41.46
N SER A 101 27.31 -6.49 41.72
CA SER A 101 27.46 -7.48 42.81
C SER A 101 26.41 -8.59 42.68
N PRO A 102 26.59 -9.77 43.31
CA PRO A 102 27.77 -10.63 43.32
C PRO A 102 27.42 -12.09 42.96
N GLU A 103 28.48 -12.88 42.80
CA GLU A 103 28.52 -14.32 42.55
C GLU A 103 27.72 -15.17 43.55
N VAL A 104 27.14 -16.27 43.04
CA VAL A 104 26.84 -17.45 43.86
C VAL A 104 27.44 -18.67 43.16
N ASN A 105 28.51 -19.17 43.78
CA ASN A 105 29.07 -20.51 43.60
C ASN A 105 28.04 -21.57 44.02
N ASP A 106 28.05 -22.69 43.31
CA ASP A 106 27.92 -24.09 43.78
C ASP A 106 27.65 -24.91 42.50
N GLY A 107 28.47 -25.86 42.07
CA GLY A 107 29.23 -26.82 42.84
C GLY A 107 28.67 -28.21 42.57
N ALA A 108 29.55 -29.10 42.07
CA ALA A 108 29.44 -30.56 42.06
C ALA A 108 28.60 -31.27 40.96
N ASP A 109 29.37 -31.85 40.03
CA ASP A 109 29.46 -33.29 39.76
C ASP A 109 28.17 -34.15 39.69
N ASN A 110 27.89 -34.70 38.51
CA ASN A 110 28.21 -36.11 38.28
C ASN A 110 28.07 -36.54 36.80
N THR A 111 29.23 -36.77 36.20
CA THR A 111 29.65 -38.00 35.53
C THR A 111 28.60 -39.03 35.07
N ARG A 112 28.70 -39.33 33.75
CA ARG A 112 28.83 -40.69 33.14
C ARG A 112 27.56 -41.54 32.91
N ILE A 113 27.26 -41.80 31.62
CA ILE A 113 27.42 -43.09 30.90
C ILE A 113 26.45 -43.19 29.70
N THR A 114 27.09 -43.18 28.54
CA THR A 114 26.79 -43.83 27.26
C THR A 114 25.51 -44.66 27.11
N GLY A 115 24.79 -44.35 26.03
CA GLY A 115 24.54 -45.32 24.95
C GLY A 115 23.19 -46.01 24.94
N LEU A 116 22.30 -45.59 24.03
CA LEU A 116 21.44 -46.53 23.32
C LEU A 116 21.02 -45.92 21.97
N LYS A 117 21.41 -46.59 20.88
CA LYS A 117 20.90 -46.37 19.52
C LYS A 117 19.51 -47.01 19.37
N ARG A 118 18.72 -46.43 18.45
CA ARG A 118 17.45 -46.89 17.81
C ARG A 118 16.17 -46.45 18.55
N LYS A 119 15.10 -45.97 17.89
CA LYS A 119 14.52 -46.25 16.57
C LYS A 119 13.86 -44.98 16.01
N LEU A 120 13.98 -44.75 14.69
CA LEU A 120 13.09 -43.91 13.91
C LEU A 120 11.70 -44.56 13.91
N ASN A 121 10.68 -43.83 14.35
CA ASN A 121 9.30 -44.10 13.98
C ASN A 121 8.83 -42.88 13.20
N ASP A 122 8.55 -43.11 11.93
CA ASP A 122 7.61 -42.32 11.14
C ASP A 122 6.22 -42.35 11.80
N ASP A 123 5.42 -41.32 11.52
CA ASP A 123 4.05 -41.06 11.99
C ASP A 123 3.90 -40.29 13.33
N ASP A 124 3.96 -38.95 13.27
CA ASP A 124 3.19 -38.09 14.18
C ASP A 124 2.87 -36.71 13.54
N ASP A 125 1.91 -36.71 12.60
CA ASP A 125 1.27 -35.50 12.09
C ASP A 125 0.29 -34.95 13.15
N GLY A 126 0.85 -34.30 14.17
CA GLY A 126 0.09 -33.69 15.26
C GLY A 126 -0.63 -32.39 14.87
N THR A 127 -1.68 -32.44 14.04
CA THR A 127 -2.68 -31.36 13.90
C THR A 127 -4.09 -31.89 13.62
N GLY A 128 -4.68 -32.59 14.60
CA GLY A 128 -6.10 -32.96 14.59
C GLY A 128 -6.96 -31.96 15.38
N LEU A 129 -7.76 -31.16 14.67
CA LEU A 129 -9.03 -30.62 15.17
C LEU A 129 -10.14 -31.19 14.30
N SER A 130 -10.94 -32.10 14.86
CA SER A 130 -12.24 -32.51 14.36
C SER A 130 -13.30 -31.95 15.29
N ASP A 131 -14.33 -31.34 14.71
CA ASP A 131 -15.55 -31.01 15.44
C ASP A 131 -16.37 -32.28 15.72
N SER A 132 -17.01 -32.24 16.89
CA SER A 132 -18.21 -32.96 17.33
C SER A 132 -18.12 -34.35 18.00
N SER A 133 -18.86 -34.40 19.12
CA SER A 133 -19.35 -35.53 19.92
C SER A 133 -18.43 -36.15 20.99
N ASN A 134 -18.98 -36.18 22.21
CA ASN A 134 -18.46 -36.82 23.41
C ASN A 134 -17.85 -38.20 23.13
N HIS A 135 -16.54 -38.36 23.25
CA HIS A 135 -15.89 -39.55 23.82
C HIS A 135 -14.40 -39.27 24.17
N HIS A 136 -14.07 -39.49 25.45
CA HIS A 136 -12.74 -39.62 26.09
C HIS A 136 -11.73 -38.45 26.05
N LEU A 137 -11.84 -37.58 27.07
CA LEU A 137 -10.91 -36.51 27.46
C LEU A 137 -9.78 -36.98 28.42
N GLU A 138 -9.33 -38.23 28.34
CA GLU A 138 -8.24 -38.71 29.20
C GLU A 138 -6.91 -38.67 28.43
N GLY A 139 -6.03 -37.72 28.79
CA GLY A 139 -4.62 -37.74 28.39
C GLY A 139 -4.03 -36.43 27.87
N ARG A 140 -4.83 -35.42 27.49
CA ARG A 140 -4.29 -34.14 26.98
C ARG A 140 -3.89 -33.20 28.12
N SER A 141 -2.72 -32.57 27.99
CA SER A 141 -2.22 -31.57 28.95
C SER A 141 -2.49 -30.16 28.45
N TYR A 142 -3.10 -29.33 29.29
CA TYR A 142 -3.45 -27.95 28.94
C TYR A 142 -2.32 -26.99 29.30
N CYS A 143 -2.22 -25.88 28.55
CA CYS A 143 -1.32 -24.79 28.92
C CYS A 143 -1.61 -24.32 30.37
N PRO A 144 -0.61 -24.33 31.27
CA PRO A 144 -0.73 -23.82 32.63
C PRO A 144 -1.19 -22.34 32.71
N LYS A 145 -0.88 -21.54 31.68
CA LYS A 145 -1.30 -20.13 31.58
C LYS A 145 -2.71 -19.92 30.99
N LYS A 146 -3.49 -21.00 30.84
CA LYS A 146 -4.90 -20.98 30.41
C LYS A 146 -5.19 -20.24 29.09
N CYS A 147 -4.25 -20.24 28.15
CA CYS A 147 -4.44 -19.63 26.81
C CYS A 147 -5.30 -20.46 25.83
N GLY A 148 -6.02 -21.48 26.33
CA GLY A 148 -6.85 -22.37 25.53
C GLY A 148 -6.12 -23.45 24.71
N LYS A 149 -4.77 -23.45 24.66
CA LYS A 149 -4.02 -24.49 23.92
C LYS A 149 -3.85 -25.78 24.72
N HIS A 150 -4.06 -26.90 24.06
CA HIS A 150 -3.85 -28.24 24.60
C HIS A 150 -2.72 -28.95 23.83
N PHE A 151 -2.06 -29.86 24.52
CA PHE A 151 -0.89 -30.58 24.04
C PHE A 151 -1.07 -32.06 24.30
N VAL A 152 -0.47 -32.87 23.43
CA VAL A 152 -0.48 -34.34 23.54
C VAL A 152 0.16 -34.78 24.86
N ASP A 153 1.13 -34.02 25.38
CA ASP A 153 1.84 -34.32 26.62
C ASP A 153 2.07 -33.08 27.52
N LYS A 154 2.40 -33.34 28.79
CA LYS A 154 2.68 -32.31 29.80
C LYS A 154 3.94 -31.50 29.47
N CYS A 155 4.91 -32.13 28.80
CA CYS A 155 6.15 -31.49 28.37
C CYS A 155 5.90 -30.40 27.32
N GLY A 156 5.05 -30.66 26.33
CA GLY A 156 4.58 -29.71 25.33
C GLY A 156 3.81 -28.56 25.96
N ALA A 157 2.89 -28.86 26.89
CA ALA A 157 2.15 -27.84 27.63
C ALA A 157 3.06 -26.92 28.46
N THR A 158 4.05 -27.49 29.15
CA THR A 158 5.00 -26.75 29.98
C THR A 158 5.94 -25.90 29.12
N ARG A 159 6.46 -26.46 28.00
CA ARG A 159 7.30 -25.74 27.04
C ARG A 159 6.55 -24.58 26.38
N HIS A 160 5.27 -24.78 26.05
CA HIS A 160 4.43 -23.69 25.55
C HIS A 160 4.17 -22.62 26.61
N ALA A 161 3.92 -23.01 27.87
CA ALA A 161 3.68 -22.10 28.99
C ALA A 161 4.79 -21.06 29.15
N LEU A 162 6.05 -21.48 28.96
CA LEU A 162 7.23 -20.62 29.08
C LEU A 162 7.17 -19.39 28.17
N TYR A 163 6.57 -19.51 26.99
CA TYR A 163 6.54 -18.48 25.96
C TYR A 163 5.12 -17.98 25.65
N CYS A 164 4.14 -18.44 26.42
CA CYS A 164 2.76 -18.03 26.29
C CYS A 164 2.59 -16.62 26.86
N GLY A 165 2.13 -15.68 26.03
CA GLY A 165 1.78 -14.31 26.41
C GLY A 165 2.91 -13.26 26.32
N ILE A 166 4.08 -13.61 25.76
CA ILE A 166 5.23 -12.69 25.62
C ILE A 166 5.52 -12.39 24.14
N THR A 167 6.14 -11.24 23.85
CA THR A 167 6.51 -10.81 22.49
C THR A 167 7.64 -11.66 21.90
N PRO A 168 7.87 -11.66 20.57
CA PRO A 168 9.02 -12.33 19.96
C PRO A 168 10.38 -11.86 20.51
N GLU A 169 10.50 -10.57 20.82
CA GLU A 169 11.70 -9.95 21.39
C GLU A 169 11.90 -10.40 22.85
N GLU A 170 10.85 -10.33 23.67
CA GLU A 170 10.86 -10.85 25.05
C GLU A 170 11.13 -12.36 25.07
N LYS A 171 10.64 -13.10 24.06
CA LYS A 171 10.92 -14.51 23.90
C LYS A 171 12.39 -14.75 23.56
N LYS A 172 12.98 -13.94 22.67
CA LYS A 172 14.40 -14.02 22.33
C LYS A 172 15.26 -13.73 23.55
N ASP A 173 14.93 -12.68 24.31
CA ASP A 173 15.62 -12.31 25.54
C ASP A 173 15.45 -13.37 26.64
N ALA A 174 14.25 -13.94 26.79
CA ALA A 174 14.02 -15.03 27.73
C ALA A 174 14.79 -16.31 27.36
N VAL A 175 14.92 -16.60 26.06
CA VAL A 175 15.73 -17.72 25.56
C VAL A 175 17.21 -17.45 25.82
N ILE A 176 17.72 -16.26 25.50
CA ILE A 176 19.11 -15.86 25.78
C ILE A 176 19.37 -15.94 27.28
N LYS A 177 18.56 -15.28 28.12
CA LYS A 177 18.72 -15.27 29.58
C LYS A 177 18.74 -16.67 30.20
N LYS A 178 17.95 -17.60 29.65
CA LYS A 178 17.84 -18.97 30.18
C LYS A 178 18.93 -19.91 29.66
N PHE A 179 19.35 -19.75 28.41
CA PHE A 179 20.15 -20.76 27.70
C PHE A 179 21.52 -20.27 27.21
N ALA A 180 21.85 -18.97 27.31
CA ALA A 180 23.14 -18.45 26.88
C ALA A 180 24.34 -19.08 27.62
N GLY A 181 24.13 -19.52 28.86
CA GLY A 181 25.15 -20.24 29.64
C GLY A 181 25.25 -21.74 29.33
N ASP A 182 24.38 -22.30 28.47
CA ASP A 182 24.38 -23.72 28.10
C ASP A 182 24.86 -23.89 26.65
N PRO A 183 26.09 -24.38 26.42
CA PRO A 183 26.65 -24.57 25.07
C PRO A 183 25.81 -25.49 24.17
N ARG A 184 24.92 -26.33 24.73
CA ARG A 184 24.02 -27.18 23.95
C ARG A 184 22.95 -26.38 23.21
N HIS A 185 22.72 -25.13 23.61
CA HIS A 185 21.70 -24.24 23.07
C HIS A 185 22.29 -23.05 22.30
N VAL A 186 23.60 -22.81 22.40
CA VAL A 186 24.30 -21.74 21.69
C VAL A 186 24.96 -22.28 20.43
N CYS A 187 24.71 -21.67 19.28
CA CYS A 187 25.38 -21.99 18.02
C CYS A 187 26.87 -21.66 18.14
N SER A 188 27.73 -22.64 17.89
CA SER A 188 29.18 -22.48 18.00
C SER A 188 29.80 -21.62 16.90
N LYS A 189 29.04 -21.29 15.85
CA LYS A 189 29.51 -20.53 14.68
C LYS A 189 29.15 -19.04 14.75
N CYS A 190 27.94 -18.70 15.18
CA CYS A 190 27.45 -17.31 15.22
C CYS A 190 27.06 -16.81 16.63
N GLY A 191 27.08 -17.69 17.65
CA GLY A 191 26.68 -17.33 19.01
C GLY A 191 25.18 -17.20 19.25
N GLU A 192 24.32 -17.50 18.26
CA GLU A 192 22.87 -17.42 18.42
C GLU A 192 22.34 -18.49 19.40
N VAL A 193 21.40 -18.10 20.27
CA VAL A 193 20.87 -18.95 21.35
C VAL A 193 19.49 -19.50 20.98
N PHE A 194 19.33 -20.82 21.03
CA PHE A 194 18.12 -21.54 20.63
C PHE A 194 17.40 -22.15 21.83
N ALA A 195 16.07 -22.09 21.83
CA ALA A 195 15.26 -22.73 22.86
C ALA A 195 15.30 -24.27 22.83
N SER A 196 15.77 -24.87 21.72
CA SER A 196 15.89 -26.32 21.56
C SER A 196 17.19 -26.69 20.84
N THR A 197 17.77 -27.82 21.25
CA THR A 197 19.01 -28.36 20.68
C THR A 197 18.85 -28.81 19.23
N SER A 198 17.66 -29.27 18.83
CA SER A 198 17.36 -29.64 17.44
C SER A 198 17.33 -28.42 16.50
N MET A 199 16.75 -27.30 16.95
CA MET A 199 16.76 -26.05 16.18
C MET A 199 18.19 -25.50 16.06
N LYS A 200 18.97 -25.54 17.14
CA LYS A 200 20.40 -25.21 17.10
C LYS A 200 21.12 -26.05 16.05
N SER A 201 20.97 -27.37 16.12
CA SER A 201 21.64 -28.30 15.18
C SER A 201 21.25 -28.03 13.73
N SER A 202 19.96 -27.75 13.47
CA SER A 202 19.48 -27.42 12.12
C SER A 202 20.04 -26.09 11.63
N HIS A 203 20.14 -25.10 12.52
CA HIS A 203 20.75 -23.81 12.21
C HIS A 203 22.26 -23.95 11.98
N GLU A 204 23.00 -24.62 12.86
CA GLU A 204 24.45 -24.82 12.73
C GLU A 204 24.83 -25.50 11.43
N ASP A 205 23.97 -26.38 10.91
CA ASP A 205 24.19 -27.10 9.67
C ASP A 205 24.27 -26.18 8.44
N ILE A 206 23.61 -25.02 8.50
CA ILE A 206 23.58 -23.99 7.43
C ILE A 206 24.18 -22.64 7.86
N CYS A 207 24.49 -22.49 9.14
CA CYS A 207 25.05 -21.27 9.71
C CYS A 207 26.38 -20.96 9.00
N ILE A 208 26.59 -19.67 8.73
CA ILE A 208 27.71 -19.07 7.98
C ILE A 208 27.83 -19.47 6.49
N LEU A 209 26.92 -20.29 5.96
CA LEU A 209 26.88 -20.60 4.54
C LEU A 209 26.01 -19.59 3.78
N THR A 210 26.46 -19.19 2.60
CA THR A 210 25.66 -18.46 1.62
C THR A 210 24.55 -19.36 1.05
N ALA A 211 23.50 -18.77 0.47
CA ALA A 211 22.40 -19.52 -0.12
C ALA A 211 22.88 -20.53 -1.19
N GLU A 212 23.89 -20.16 -1.99
CA GLU A 212 24.49 -21.03 -3.00
C GLU A 212 25.30 -22.18 -2.39
N GLU A 213 26.06 -21.93 -1.31
CA GLU A 213 26.78 -22.98 -0.59
C GLU A 213 25.84 -23.97 0.08
N VAL A 214 24.72 -23.48 0.63
CA VAL A 214 23.66 -24.34 1.19
C VAL A 214 23.05 -25.21 0.07
N LYS A 215 22.73 -24.62 -1.08
CA LYS A 215 22.19 -25.37 -2.23
C LYS A 215 23.19 -26.40 -2.76
N LEU A 216 24.48 -26.05 -2.82
CA LEU A 216 25.56 -26.96 -3.23
C LEU A 216 25.73 -28.12 -2.25
N LYS A 217 25.61 -27.85 -0.95
CA LYS A 217 25.68 -28.87 0.11
C LYS A 217 24.60 -29.94 -0.03
N TYR A 218 23.38 -29.54 -0.38
CA TYR A 218 22.25 -30.46 -0.56
C TYR A 218 22.03 -30.90 -2.01
N LYS A 219 22.93 -30.59 -2.95
CA LYS A 219 22.74 -30.85 -4.40
C LYS A 219 22.41 -32.31 -4.74
N ASP A 220 22.93 -33.25 -3.95
CA ASP A 220 22.77 -34.70 -4.14
C ASP A 220 21.62 -35.27 -3.28
N ASP A 221 20.94 -34.44 -2.50
CA ASP A 221 19.76 -34.80 -1.70
C ASP A 221 18.50 -34.27 -2.38
N GLU A 222 17.89 -35.14 -3.20
CA GLU A 222 16.65 -34.84 -3.92
C GLU A 222 15.49 -34.44 -2.99
N SER A 223 15.55 -34.75 -1.69
CA SER A 223 14.49 -34.41 -0.74
C SER A 223 14.32 -32.90 -0.53
N HIS A 224 15.32 -32.11 -0.88
CA HIS A 224 15.30 -30.65 -0.81
C HIS A 224 14.81 -29.98 -2.09
N PHE A 225 14.62 -30.72 -3.18
CA PHE A 225 14.19 -30.18 -4.46
C PHE A 225 12.74 -30.55 -4.77
N CYS A 226 11.96 -29.60 -5.29
CA CYS A 226 10.65 -29.92 -5.82
C CYS A 226 10.80 -30.73 -7.11
N GLN A 227 10.21 -31.91 -7.15
CA GLN A 227 10.26 -32.78 -8.34
C GLN A 227 9.51 -32.20 -9.55
N THR A 228 8.61 -31.24 -9.34
CA THR A 228 7.82 -30.64 -10.43
C THR A 228 8.52 -29.44 -11.08
N CYS A 229 9.08 -28.52 -10.28
CA CYS A 229 9.71 -27.30 -10.80
C CYS A 229 11.23 -27.21 -10.60
N GLY A 230 11.83 -28.10 -9.79
CA GLY A 230 13.26 -28.08 -9.47
C GLY A 230 13.66 -27.07 -8.38
N ASP A 231 12.71 -26.38 -7.74
CA ASP A 231 13.01 -25.38 -6.71
C ASP A 231 13.65 -26.02 -5.46
N PHE A 232 14.67 -25.34 -4.93
CA PHE A 232 15.40 -25.76 -3.74
C PHE A 232 14.78 -25.20 -2.45
N PHE A 233 14.64 -26.05 -1.43
CA PHE A 233 14.14 -25.69 -0.11
C PHE A 233 15.08 -26.23 0.96
N VAL A 234 15.56 -25.36 1.84
CA VAL A 234 16.41 -25.75 2.98
C VAL A 234 15.68 -26.69 3.95
N GLN A 235 14.35 -26.57 4.08
CA GLN A 235 13.54 -27.46 4.91
C GLN A 235 12.63 -28.33 4.04
N VAL A 236 12.76 -29.65 4.18
CA VAL A 236 11.95 -30.64 3.46
C VAL A 236 10.44 -30.41 3.64
N ILE A 237 10.00 -29.97 4.82
CA ILE A 237 8.58 -29.70 5.10
C ILE A 237 7.99 -28.58 4.21
N ASN A 238 8.81 -27.57 3.87
CA ASN A 238 8.40 -26.47 3.00
C ASN A 238 8.30 -26.94 1.55
N ARG A 239 9.24 -27.78 1.11
CA ARG A 239 9.17 -28.45 -0.20
C ARG A 239 7.91 -29.29 -0.33
N THR A 240 7.60 -30.12 0.67
CA THR A 240 6.38 -30.95 0.68
C THR A 240 5.12 -30.10 0.60
N THR A 241 5.09 -28.96 1.29
CA THR A 241 3.96 -28.03 1.24
C THR A 241 3.81 -27.37 -0.13
N HIS A 242 4.92 -26.91 -0.72
CA HIS A 242 4.95 -26.35 -2.07
C HIS A 242 4.54 -27.37 -3.14
N GLN A 243 5.04 -28.61 -3.06
CA GLN A 243 4.80 -29.66 -4.05
C GLN A 243 3.31 -30.06 -4.15
N LYS A 244 2.51 -29.83 -3.09
CA LYS A 244 1.05 -30.09 -3.11
C LYS A 244 0.28 -29.21 -4.10
N SER A 245 0.80 -28.04 -4.43
CA SER A 245 0.22 -27.06 -5.36
C SER A 245 1.10 -26.76 -6.58
N CYS A 246 2.37 -27.18 -6.58
CA CYS A 246 3.30 -26.93 -7.68
C CYS A 246 2.83 -27.55 -9.00
N GLY A 247 2.81 -26.73 -10.07
CA GLY A 247 2.38 -27.13 -11.42
C GLY A 247 0.87 -27.27 -11.61
N ALA A 248 0.05 -27.09 -10.57
CA ALA A 248 -1.40 -27.15 -10.67
C ALA A 248 -2.00 -25.76 -10.90
N THR A 249 -3.03 -25.70 -11.76
CA THR A 249 -3.86 -24.51 -11.94
C THR A 249 -4.81 -24.31 -10.74
N ILE A 250 -5.29 -23.08 -10.52
CA ILE A 250 -6.26 -22.78 -9.46
C ILE A 250 -7.52 -23.65 -9.59
N ASP A 251 -8.02 -23.86 -10.82
CA ASP A 251 -9.20 -24.70 -11.05
C ASP A 251 -8.95 -26.17 -10.68
N GLN A 252 -7.77 -26.71 -10.99
CA GLN A 252 -7.39 -28.07 -10.57
C GLN A 252 -7.30 -28.18 -9.04
N LEU A 253 -6.80 -27.14 -8.36
CA LEU A 253 -6.76 -27.09 -6.90
C LEU A 253 -8.15 -26.94 -6.29
N HIS A 254 -9.05 -26.16 -6.89
CA HIS A 254 -10.45 -26.07 -6.48
C HIS A 254 -11.14 -27.43 -6.55
N ILE A 255 -10.92 -28.20 -7.62
CA ILE A 255 -11.48 -29.56 -7.74
C ILE A 255 -10.86 -30.49 -6.70
N LYS A 256 -9.53 -30.47 -6.57
CA LYS A 256 -8.78 -31.33 -5.63
C LYS A 256 -9.20 -31.12 -4.17
N PHE A 257 -9.49 -29.88 -3.79
CA PHE A 257 -9.80 -29.50 -2.40
C PHE A 257 -11.26 -29.12 -2.19
N LYS A 258 -12.16 -29.43 -3.14
CA LYS A 258 -13.56 -29.02 -3.11
C LYS A 258 -14.27 -29.35 -1.79
N ASP A 259 -13.98 -30.51 -1.23
CA ASP A 259 -14.66 -31.04 -0.05
C ASP A 259 -13.78 -30.93 1.23
N ASP A 260 -12.64 -30.24 1.17
CA ASP A 260 -11.75 -30.05 2.34
C ASP A 260 -11.96 -28.66 2.96
N PRO A 261 -12.64 -28.55 4.12
CA PRO A 261 -12.93 -27.26 4.76
C PRO A 261 -11.68 -26.48 5.20
N ARG A 262 -10.49 -27.10 5.20
CA ARG A 262 -9.22 -26.40 5.52
C ARG A 262 -8.75 -25.45 4.43
N HIS A 263 -9.41 -25.47 3.27
CA HIS A 263 -9.10 -24.64 2.12
C HIS A 263 -10.19 -23.65 1.75
N TRP A 264 -11.34 -23.68 2.44
CA TRP A 264 -12.49 -22.83 2.13
C TRP A 264 -12.93 -22.06 3.36
N CYS A 265 -13.09 -20.74 3.21
CA CYS A 265 -13.71 -19.94 4.25
C CYS A 265 -15.21 -20.21 4.30
N THR A 266 -15.72 -20.63 5.46
CA THR A 266 -17.15 -20.91 5.66
C THR A 266 -18.02 -19.65 5.59
N ASP A 267 -17.45 -18.49 5.93
CA ASP A 267 -18.19 -17.23 6.02
C ASP A 267 -18.32 -16.51 4.66
N CYS A 268 -17.34 -16.65 3.77
CA CYS A 268 -17.33 -15.95 2.47
C CYS A 268 -17.08 -16.84 1.24
N GLY A 269 -16.77 -18.12 1.41
CA GLY A 269 -16.48 -19.05 0.32
C GLY A 269 -15.15 -18.81 -0.40
N GLU A 270 -14.27 -17.94 0.10
CA GLU A 270 -12.94 -17.73 -0.49
C GLU A 270 -12.06 -18.99 -0.34
N PHE A 271 -11.33 -19.31 -1.41
CA PHE A 271 -10.41 -20.45 -1.48
C PHE A 271 -8.98 -20.06 -1.08
N PHE A 272 -8.33 -20.92 -0.30
CA PHE A 272 -6.95 -20.78 0.13
C PHE A 272 -6.19 -22.08 -0.04
N ILE A 273 -5.04 -22.02 -0.71
CA ILE A 273 -4.15 -23.18 -0.89
C ILE A 273 -3.57 -23.66 0.45
N HIS A 274 -3.39 -22.76 1.42
CA HIS A 274 -2.80 -23.09 2.71
C HIS A 274 -3.77 -22.78 3.86
N TYR A 275 -3.90 -23.73 4.79
CA TYR A 275 -4.74 -23.57 5.99
C TYR A 275 -4.34 -22.37 6.83
N GLN A 276 -3.05 -22.07 6.97
CA GLN A 276 -2.58 -20.87 7.68
C GLN A 276 -3.11 -19.58 7.04
N SER A 277 -3.22 -19.53 5.72
CA SER A 277 -3.77 -18.38 4.98
C SER A 277 -5.27 -18.25 5.22
N LEU A 278 -6.01 -19.37 5.19
CA LEU A 278 -7.42 -19.39 5.57
C LEU A 278 -7.61 -18.91 7.01
N ARG A 279 -6.84 -19.45 7.96
CA ARG A 279 -6.94 -19.08 9.38
C ARG A 279 -6.65 -17.59 9.57
N SER A 280 -5.62 -17.07 8.89
CA SER A 280 -5.32 -15.64 8.91
C SER A 280 -6.40 -14.80 8.25
N HIS A 281 -7.10 -15.31 7.22
CA HIS A 281 -8.22 -14.62 6.59
C HIS A 281 -9.41 -14.54 7.57
N VAL A 282 -9.81 -15.66 8.17
CA VAL A 282 -10.89 -15.71 9.16
C VAL A 282 -10.58 -14.81 10.36
N GLU A 283 -9.34 -14.85 10.87
CA GLU A 283 -8.89 -13.97 11.96
C GLU A 283 -8.99 -12.48 11.58
N ARG A 284 -8.71 -12.13 10.33
CA ARG A 284 -8.70 -10.72 9.88
C ARG A 284 -10.07 -10.18 9.50
N TYR A 285 -10.97 -11.02 8.96
CA TYR A 285 -12.17 -10.54 8.28
C TYR A 285 -13.49 -11.03 8.87
N HIS A 286 -13.48 -12.12 9.64
CA HIS A 286 -14.71 -12.77 10.12
C HIS A 286 -14.74 -13.00 11.64
N SER A 287 -13.60 -12.84 12.32
CA SER A 287 -13.55 -13.03 13.77
C SER A 287 -14.23 -11.89 14.53
N VAL A 288 -15.18 -12.26 15.38
CA VAL A 288 -15.69 -11.39 16.45
C VAL A 288 -14.60 -11.30 17.52
N LEU A 289 -14.08 -10.10 17.75
CA LEU A 289 -12.97 -9.88 18.69
C LEU A 289 -13.49 -9.18 19.93
N ASP A 290 -13.24 -9.78 21.10
CA ASP A 290 -13.40 -9.10 22.37
C ASP A 290 -12.16 -8.26 22.66
N ILE A 291 -12.35 -6.94 22.56
CA ILE A 291 -11.28 -5.95 22.69
C ILE A 291 -10.56 -6.00 24.03
N LEU A 292 -11.23 -6.43 25.10
CA LEU A 292 -10.65 -6.51 26.44
C LEU A 292 -9.67 -7.68 26.56
N THR A 293 -9.86 -8.73 25.77
CA THR A 293 -9.03 -9.95 25.78
C THR A 293 -8.10 -10.07 24.57
N MET A 294 -8.14 -9.12 23.64
CA MET A 294 -7.23 -9.08 22.50
C MET A 294 -5.76 -9.01 22.93
N THR A 295 -4.95 -9.90 22.34
CA THR A 295 -3.50 -9.88 22.53
C THR A 295 -2.85 -8.80 21.65
N ALA A 296 -1.67 -8.30 22.05
CA ALA A 296 -0.90 -7.34 21.26
C ALA A 296 -0.61 -7.85 19.83
N ASN A 297 -0.38 -9.16 19.66
CA ASN A 297 -0.17 -9.77 18.34
C ASN A 297 -1.43 -9.74 17.47
N GLN A 298 -2.61 -9.91 18.05
CA GLN A 298 -3.87 -9.74 17.31
C GLN A 298 -4.07 -8.28 16.93
N MET A 299 -3.83 -7.36 17.87
CA MET A 299 -3.93 -5.91 17.63
C MET A 299 -3.03 -5.46 16.47
N LYS A 300 -1.80 -5.97 16.37
CA LYS A 300 -0.88 -5.66 15.24
C LYS A 300 -1.35 -6.21 13.88
N ARG A 301 -2.16 -7.28 13.86
CA ARG A 301 -2.47 -8.04 12.63
C ARG A 301 -3.87 -7.78 12.09
N VAL A 302 -4.83 -7.53 12.96
CA VAL A 302 -6.23 -7.31 12.59
C VAL A 302 -6.47 -5.82 12.39
N HIS A 303 -7.05 -5.44 11.26
CA HIS A 303 -7.33 -4.05 10.93
C HIS A 303 -8.48 -3.50 11.78
N PRO A 304 -8.31 -2.38 12.51
CA PRO A 304 -9.31 -1.87 13.46
C PRO A 304 -10.63 -1.49 12.77
N LEU A 305 -10.59 -1.02 11.52
CA LEU A 305 -11.81 -0.63 10.78
C LEU A 305 -12.45 -1.74 9.91
N ASN A 306 -11.71 -2.81 9.60
CA ASN A 306 -12.08 -3.80 8.56
C ASN A 306 -12.24 -5.23 9.08
N HIS A 307 -12.25 -5.39 10.40
CA HIS A 307 -12.51 -6.67 11.05
C HIS A 307 -14.00 -7.01 10.99
N ASN A 308 -14.34 -8.30 10.99
CA ASN A 308 -15.71 -8.80 11.00
C ASN A 308 -16.67 -8.05 10.06
N LYS A 309 -16.59 -8.31 8.75
CA LYS A 309 -17.37 -7.57 7.74
C LYS A 309 -18.89 -7.65 7.94
N THR A 310 -19.39 -8.69 8.61
CA THR A 310 -20.84 -8.87 8.87
C THR A 310 -21.35 -7.95 9.98
N ALA A 311 -20.47 -7.41 10.83
CA ALA A 311 -20.83 -6.48 11.90
C ALA A 311 -20.95 -5.01 11.44
N ILE A 312 -20.58 -4.67 10.19
CA ILE A 312 -20.62 -3.29 9.71
C ILE A 312 -22.06 -2.78 9.67
N GLY A 313 -22.33 -1.71 10.43
CA GLY A 313 -23.65 -1.09 10.59
C GLY A 313 -24.53 -1.77 11.64
N ASN A 314 -24.01 -2.78 12.35
CA ASN A 314 -24.76 -3.61 13.28
C ASN A 314 -24.21 -3.57 14.72
N GLU A 315 -23.07 -2.92 14.97
CA GLU A 315 -22.53 -2.79 16.34
C GLU A 315 -23.31 -1.76 17.14
N ASP A 316 -23.57 -2.03 18.41
CA ASP A 316 -24.16 -1.03 19.30
C ASP A 316 -23.17 0.12 19.57
N CYS A 317 -23.73 1.32 19.73
CA CYS A 317 -22.98 2.48 20.20
C CYS A 317 -22.60 2.27 21.67
N LEU A 318 -21.42 2.77 22.04
CA LEU A 318 -20.91 2.67 23.39
C LEU A 318 -21.41 3.84 24.24
N ASP A 319 -22.17 3.54 25.29
CA ASP A 319 -22.69 4.54 26.23
C ASP A 319 -21.58 4.99 27.21
N PRO A 320 -21.29 6.31 27.32
CA PRO A 320 -20.33 6.84 28.29
C PRO A 320 -20.63 6.52 29.76
N SER A 321 -21.88 6.16 30.09
CA SER A 321 -22.28 5.75 31.43
C SER A 321 -21.87 4.32 31.80
N PHE A 322 -21.41 3.51 30.84
CA PHE A 322 -20.98 2.14 31.12
C PHE A 322 -19.70 2.11 31.97
N PRO A 323 -19.63 1.24 33.01
CA PRO A 323 -18.48 1.19 33.93
C PRO A 323 -17.12 0.93 33.25
N ASN A 324 -17.12 0.21 32.13
CA ASN A 324 -15.92 -0.14 31.38
C ASN A 324 -15.70 0.76 30.15
N TYR A 325 -16.43 1.87 30.00
CA TYR A 325 -16.29 2.79 28.87
C TYR A 325 -14.83 3.21 28.64
N SER A 326 -14.19 3.77 29.67
CA SER A 326 -12.80 4.26 29.57
C SER A 326 -11.82 3.15 29.23
N GLU A 327 -11.98 1.96 29.82
CA GLU A 327 -11.12 0.81 29.56
C GLU A 327 -11.26 0.30 28.11
N ILE A 328 -12.49 0.25 27.59
CA ILE A 328 -12.77 -0.11 26.19
C ILE A 328 -12.10 0.90 25.25
N ILE A 329 -12.27 2.20 25.50
CA ILE A 329 -11.68 3.27 24.68
C ILE A 329 -10.15 3.17 24.68
N GLU A 330 -9.54 2.98 25.85
CA GLU A 330 -8.09 2.81 25.97
C GLU A 330 -7.58 1.57 25.23
N LYS A 331 -8.30 0.44 25.32
CA LYS A 331 -7.93 -0.78 24.58
C LYS A 331 -8.09 -0.62 23.07
N LYS A 332 -9.09 0.12 22.60
CA LYS A 332 -9.25 0.43 21.16
C LYS A 332 -8.15 1.38 20.67
N LEU A 333 -7.81 2.41 21.43
CA LEU A 333 -6.67 3.28 21.12
C LEU A 333 -5.36 2.48 21.10
N GLN A 334 -5.14 1.59 22.07
CA GLN A 334 -3.99 0.69 22.08
C GLN A 334 -3.96 -0.21 20.84
N TRP A 335 -5.11 -0.75 20.42
CA TRP A 335 -5.20 -1.56 19.21
C TRP A 335 -4.76 -0.76 17.99
N VAL A 336 -5.31 0.43 17.79
CA VAL A 336 -5.03 1.27 16.63
C VAL A 336 -3.57 1.71 16.63
N GLU A 337 -3.02 2.06 17.79
CA GLU A 337 -1.63 2.45 17.92
C GLU A 337 -0.70 1.28 17.56
N LEU A 338 -0.91 0.08 18.13
CA LEU A 338 -0.14 -1.11 17.77
C LEU A 338 -0.30 -1.51 16.30
N PHE A 339 -1.49 -1.35 15.72
CA PHE A 339 -1.72 -1.61 14.31
C PHE A 339 -0.99 -0.59 13.42
N SER A 340 -1.02 0.69 13.80
CA SER A 340 -0.36 1.79 13.08
C SER A 340 1.17 1.74 13.15
N GLN A 341 1.70 1.13 14.22
CA GLN A 341 3.11 0.85 14.42
C GLN A 341 3.60 -0.36 13.64
N ARG A 342 2.71 -1.11 12.98
CA ARG A 342 3.15 -2.16 12.08
C ARG A 342 4.03 -1.50 11.02
N GLU A 343 5.33 -1.69 11.16
CA GLU A 343 6.32 -1.29 10.19
C GLU A 343 5.95 -2.01 8.90
N VAL A 344 5.34 -1.28 7.98
CA VAL A 344 5.23 -1.75 6.60
C VAL A 344 6.48 -1.23 5.96
N ALA A 345 7.55 -2.01 6.08
CA ALA A 345 8.77 -1.73 5.38
C ALA A 345 8.43 -1.46 3.91
N SER A 346 9.03 -0.41 3.39
CA SER A 346 8.83 0.02 2.02
C SER A 346 10.12 -0.18 1.27
N TYR A 347 10.02 -0.61 0.02
CA TYR A 347 11.17 -0.91 -0.80
C TYR A 347 11.07 -0.13 -2.09
N VAL A 348 12.20 0.44 -2.51
CA VAL A 348 12.38 0.91 -3.88
C VAL A 348 13.15 -0.16 -4.64
N TYR A 349 12.48 -0.92 -5.48
CA TYR A 349 13.11 -1.93 -6.33
C TYR A 349 13.55 -1.36 -7.67
N ARG A 350 14.61 -1.93 -8.22
CA ARG A 350 15.00 -1.77 -9.62
C ARG A 350 14.75 -3.05 -10.38
N ALA A 351 14.32 -2.92 -11.62
CA ALA A 351 14.14 -4.05 -12.52
C ALA A 351 14.59 -3.66 -13.93
N PHE A 352 14.95 -4.66 -14.72
CA PHE A 352 15.48 -4.50 -16.06
C PHE A 352 14.67 -5.36 -17.04
N VAL A 353 14.37 -4.81 -18.21
CA VAL A 353 13.87 -5.56 -19.36
C VAL A 353 15.02 -5.69 -20.35
N LEU A 354 15.37 -6.93 -20.67
CA LEU A 354 16.48 -7.24 -21.58
C LEU A 354 15.96 -7.39 -23.00
N GLY A 355 16.62 -6.72 -23.93
CA GLY A 355 16.24 -6.63 -25.33
C GLY A 355 16.39 -7.95 -26.08
N PRO A 356 15.94 -8.00 -27.34
CA PRO A 356 15.90 -9.23 -28.14
C PRO A 356 17.26 -9.91 -28.38
N LEU A 357 18.37 -9.19 -28.19
CA LEU A 357 19.72 -9.75 -28.32
C LEU A 357 20.13 -10.61 -27.11
N PHE A 358 19.41 -10.53 -26.00
CA PHE A 358 19.66 -11.37 -24.83
C PHE A 358 19.43 -12.86 -25.14
N ARG A 359 20.35 -13.71 -24.70
CA ARG A 359 20.27 -15.17 -24.89
C ARG A 359 20.22 -15.86 -23.52
N ARG A 360 19.39 -16.90 -23.41
CA ARG A 360 19.34 -17.73 -22.20
C ARG A 360 20.70 -18.36 -21.95
N GLY A 361 21.18 -18.26 -20.70
CA GLY A 361 22.50 -18.72 -20.29
C GLY A 361 23.58 -17.63 -20.27
N THR A 362 23.29 -16.43 -20.80
CA THR A 362 24.15 -15.25 -20.58
C THR A 362 23.93 -14.72 -19.17
N ASP A 363 25.01 -14.34 -18.48
CA ASP A 363 24.92 -13.65 -17.19
C ASP A 363 24.22 -12.30 -17.36
N TYR A 364 23.21 -12.05 -16.52
CA TYR A 364 22.39 -10.85 -16.64
C TYR A 364 23.22 -9.57 -16.43
N ARG A 365 24.17 -9.60 -15.50
CA ARG A 365 24.95 -8.43 -15.10
C ARG A 365 25.92 -8.07 -16.21
N GLU A 366 26.62 -9.08 -16.73
CA GLU A 366 27.50 -8.94 -17.88
C GLU A 366 26.75 -8.39 -19.10
N PHE A 367 25.57 -8.92 -19.41
CA PHE A 367 24.77 -8.45 -20.54
C PHE A 367 24.37 -6.98 -20.38
N ILE A 368 23.90 -6.57 -19.20
CA ILE A 368 23.49 -5.17 -18.94
C ILE A 368 24.67 -4.21 -19.12
N LEU A 369 25.87 -4.60 -18.68
CA LEU A 369 27.07 -3.78 -18.79
C LEU A 369 27.62 -3.71 -20.23
N GLN A 370 27.56 -4.82 -20.97
CA GLN A 370 28.06 -4.89 -22.34
C GLN A 370 27.08 -4.33 -23.38
N HIS A 371 25.77 -4.46 -23.12
CA HIS A 371 24.68 -4.06 -24.01
C HIS A 371 23.67 -3.11 -23.33
N PRO A 372 24.11 -1.95 -22.83
CA PRO A 372 23.19 -0.97 -22.24
C PRO A 372 22.13 -0.51 -23.26
N GLU A 373 22.43 -0.48 -24.56
CA GLU A 373 21.48 -0.20 -25.64
C GLU A 373 20.38 -1.24 -25.82
N GLN A 374 20.57 -2.45 -25.27
CA GLN A 374 19.58 -3.52 -25.21
C GLN A 374 18.98 -3.65 -23.80
N THR A 375 19.13 -2.63 -22.94
CA THR A 375 18.64 -2.69 -21.57
C THR A 375 17.70 -1.54 -21.27
N ALA A 376 16.55 -1.86 -20.67
CA ALA A 376 15.62 -0.87 -20.16
C ALA A 376 15.41 -1.02 -18.65
N ARG A 377 15.79 -0.01 -17.87
CA ARG A 377 15.64 0.06 -16.42
C ARG A 377 14.28 0.62 -16.00
N TYR A 378 13.78 0.11 -14.89
CA TYR A 378 12.57 0.56 -14.21
C TYR A 378 12.86 0.67 -12.71
N SER A 379 12.38 1.73 -12.07
CA SER A 379 12.42 1.87 -10.61
C SER A 379 10.99 1.93 -10.08
N GLY A 380 10.66 1.20 -9.01
CA GLY A 380 9.31 1.20 -8.46
C GLY A 380 9.26 0.95 -6.97
N MET A 381 8.15 1.33 -6.34
CA MET A 381 7.89 1.07 -4.93
C MET A 381 7.08 -0.22 -4.70
N LYS A 382 7.45 -1.01 -3.69
CA LYS A 382 6.62 -2.10 -3.13
C LYS A 382 6.60 -1.98 -1.59
N SER A 383 5.57 -2.54 -0.97
CA SER A 383 5.44 -2.65 0.49
C SER A 383 5.70 -4.09 0.94
N GLU A 384 6.10 -4.27 2.19
CA GLU A 384 6.22 -5.58 2.85
C GLU A 384 4.84 -6.18 3.14
N ASP A 385 4.10 -6.57 2.11
CA ASP A 385 2.86 -7.34 2.25
C ASP A 385 3.10 -8.85 2.17
N GLY A 386 4.38 -9.27 2.21
CA GLY A 386 4.82 -10.65 2.45
C GLY A 386 4.52 -11.63 1.33
N ARG A 387 4.15 -11.16 0.13
CA ARG A 387 3.79 -12.03 -0.99
C ARG A 387 4.85 -12.14 -2.09
N PHE A 388 5.75 -11.16 -2.24
CA PHE A 388 6.70 -11.15 -3.35
C PHE A 388 8.05 -10.53 -2.94
N SER A 389 9.14 -11.26 -3.19
CA SER A 389 10.51 -10.83 -2.91
C SER A 389 11.10 -9.95 -4.01
N ASP A 390 10.49 -9.89 -5.19
CA ASP A 390 11.02 -9.20 -6.38
C ASP A 390 10.37 -7.84 -6.65
N ILE A 391 9.35 -7.77 -7.52
CA ILE A 391 8.72 -6.55 -7.99
C ILE A 391 7.28 -6.43 -7.47
N ASN A 392 6.69 -5.24 -7.58
CA ASN A 392 5.30 -5.04 -7.15
C ASN A 392 4.33 -5.89 -7.99
N ASN A 393 3.40 -6.57 -7.32
CA ASN A 393 2.51 -7.57 -7.93
C ASN A 393 1.59 -7.03 -9.03
N TRP A 394 1.30 -5.73 -9.05
CA TRP A 394 0.45 -5.15 -10.12
C TRP A 394 1.04 -5.40 -11.52
N HIS A 395 2.37 -5.48 -11.64
CA HIS A 395 3.05 -5.84 -12.89
C HIS A 395 2.66 -7.24 -13.38
N LYS A 396 2.44 -8.17 -12.43
CA LYS A 396 2.07 -9.57 -12.69
C LYS A 396 0.55 -9.74 -12.84
N GLN A 397 -0.25 -8.99 -12.07
CA GLN A 397 -1.72 -9.03 -12.10
C GLN A 397 -2.34 -8.32 -13.31
N SER A 398 -1.66 -7.30 -13.84
CA SER A 398 -2.14 -6.55 -15.01
C SER A 398 -0.99 -6.26 -15.99
N PRO A 399 -0.39 -7.30 -16.59
CA PRO A 399 0.79 -7.13 -17.45
C PRO A 399 0.64 -6.10 -18.57
N PRO A 400 -0.49 -6.02 -19.32
CA PRO A 400 -0.64 -5.06 -20.41
C PRO A 400 -0.52 -3.59 -19.97
N LEU A 401 -0.90 -3.29 -18.73
CA LEU A 401 -0.92 -1.91 -18.20
C LEU A 401 0.45 -1.48 -17.64
N SER A 402 1.37 -2.42 -17.45
CA SER A 402 2.65 -2.16 -16.78
C SER A 402 3.84 -2.23 -17.73
N ALA A 403 4.88 -1.41 -17.52
CA ALA A 403 6.05 -1.42 -18.41
C ALA A 403 6.80 -2.77 -18.38
N LEU A 404 7.02 -3.32 -17.17
CA LEU A 404 7.66 -4.62 -16.99
C LEU A 404 6.82 -5.77 -17.53
N GLY A 405 5.51 -5.75 -17.28
CA GLY A 405 4.59 -6.77 -17.77
C GLY A 405 4.43 -6.76 -19.29
N ARG A 406 4.47 -5.58 -19.93
CA ARG A 406 4.53 -5.50 -21.40
C ARG A 406 5.82 -6.10 -21.97
N GLY A 407 6.97 -5.81 -21.34
CA GLY A 407 8.24 -6.46 -21.71
C GLY A 407 8.12 -7.99 -21.68
N HIS A 408 7.55 -8.54 -20.60
CA HIS A 408 7.28 -9.98 -20.50
C HIS A 408 6.34 -10.48 -21.61
N MET A 409 5.24 -9.77 -21.89
CA MET A 409 4.29 -10.14 -22.95
C MET A 409 4.89 -10.10 -24.36
N GLU A 410 5.93 -9.31 -24.57
CA GLU A 410 6.70 -9.27 -25.82
C GLU A 410 7.73 -10.42 -25.92
N GLY A 411 7.78 -11.30 -24.93
CA GLY A 411 8.72 -12.41 -24.87
C GLY A 411 10.12 -12.01 -24.40
N LEU A 412 10.27 -10.81 -23.83
CA LEU A 412 11.53 -10.32 -23.31
C LEU A 412 11.77 -10.81 -21.88
N GLU A 413 13.04 -10.93 -21.50
CA GLU A 413 13.42 -11.35 -20.16
C GLU A 413 13.34 -10.15 -19.20
N VAL A 414 12.69 -10.36 -18.05
CA VAL A 414 12.56 -9.34 -17.00
C VAL A 414 13.34 -9.81 -15.79
N VAL A 415 14.22 -8.94 -15.30
CA VAL A 415 15.20 -9.26 -14.26
C VAL A 415 15.07 -8.27 -13.11
N PHE A 416 15.07 -8.79 -11.89
CA PHE A 416 15.08 -8.02 -10.66
C PHE A 416 16.51 -7.58 -10.33
N GLY A 417 16.65 -6.29 -10.09
CA GLY A 417 17.90 -5.57 -9.90
C GLY A 417 18.23 -5.23 -8.45
N GLY A 418 17.51 -5.81 -7.48
CA GLY A 418 17.60 -5.46 -6.07
C GLY A 418 16.67 -4.34 -5.65
N ASP A 419 16.68 -4.06 -4.34
CA ASP A 419 15.87 -3.02 -3.73
C ASP A 419 16.57 -2.32 -2.56
N THR A 420 16.09 -1.13 -2.23
CA THR A 420 16.49 -0.39 -1.03
C THR A 420 15.36 -0.45 -0.03
N LEU A 421 15.66 -0.98 1.16
CA LEU A 421 14.75 -1.10 2.30
C LEU A 421 14.66 0.22 3.08
N PHE A 422 13.43 0.60 3.41
CA PHE A 422 13.08 1.70 4.29
C PHE A 422 12.21 1.17 5.44
N GLU A 423 12.61 1.46 6.66
CA GLU A 423 11.94 1.03 7.89
C GLU A 423 11.52 2.23 8.72
N GLY A 424 10.64 1.99 9.70
CA GLY A 424 10.18 3.02 10.61
C GLY A 424 9.00 3.86 10.06
N PRO A 425 8.67 4.97 10.75
CA PRO A 425 7.39 5.60 10.59
C PRO A 425 7.17 6.30 9.26
N ASP A 426 8.25 6.79 8.65
CA ASP A 426 8.27 7.52 7.38
C ASP A 426 8.74 6.65 6.21
N ALA A 427 8.87 5.33 6.40
CA ALA A 427 9.36 4.39 5.39
C ALA A 427 8.71 4.58 4.01
N GLY A 428 7.38 4.76 3.98
CA GLY A 428 6.65 5.00 2.74
C GLY A 428 6.99 6.35 2.08
N LYS A 429 7.15 7.41 2.88
CA LYS A 429 7.53 8.76 2.41
C LYS A 429 8.95 8.75 1.86
N ASP A 430 9.88 8.13 2.59
CA ASP A 430 11.29 8.05 2.20
C ASP A 430 11.48 7.19 0.95
N ALA A 431 10.78 6.06 0.85
CA ALA A 431 10.77 5.24 -0.35
C ALA A 431 10.19 6.00 -1.56
N ARG A 432 9.11 6.76 -1.40
CA ARG A 432 8.56 7.62 -2.47
C ARG A 432 9.53 8.72 -2.89
N ALA A 433 10.27 9.30 -1.94
CA ALA A 433 11.28 10.30 -2.22
C ALA A 433 12.42 9.71 -3.07
N LEU A 434 12.92 8.52 -2.74
CA LEU A 434 13.96 7.85 -3.54
C LEU A 434 13.45 7.39 -4.91
N GLU A 435 12.25 6.79 -4.98
CA GLU A 435 11.61 6.40 -6.25
C GLU A 435 11.52 7.60 -7.21
N ALA A 436 11.05 8.74 -6.71
CA ALA A 436 10.95 9.96 -7.49
C ALA A 436 12.31 10.51 -7.93
N LEU A 437 13.35 10.39 -7.09
CA LEU A 437 14.71 10.77 -7.41
C LEU A 437 15.28 9.92 -8.56
N GLU A 438 15.08 8.59 -8.53
CA GLU A 438 15.51 7.69 -9.61
C GLU A 438 14.76 7.90 -10.93
N ILE A 439 13.45 8.17 -10.86
CA ILE A 439 12.64 8.51 -12.04
C ILE A 439 13.11 9.80 -12.70
N ASN A 440 13.40 10.84 -11.90
CA ASN A 440 13.87 12.11 -12.43
C ASN A 440 15.31 12.01 -12.93
N PHE A 441 16.17 11.20 -12.30
CA PHE A 441 17.48 10.87 -12.85
C PHE A 441 17.34 10.31 -14.27
N GLY A 442 16.50 9.28 -14.48
CA GLY A 442 16.25 8.71 -15.79
C GLY A 442 15.74 9.74 -16.81
N TYR A 443 14.87 10.66 -16.38
CA TYR A 443 14.38 11.76 -17.21
C TYR A 443 15.51 12.69 -17.70
N TYR A 444 16.40 13.16 -16.81
CA TYR A 444 17.52 14.03 -17.20
C TYR A 444 18.61 13.27 -17.96
N TYR A 445 18.93 12.05 -17.54
CA TYR A 445 19.94 11.19 -18.17
C TYR A 445 19.63 10.94 -19.64
N GLN A 446 18.35 10.73 -19.99
CA GLN A 446 17.92 10.48 -21.36
C GLN A 446 17.85 11.73 -22.26
N GLN A 447 18.15 12.93 -21.74
CA GLN A 447 18.22 14.14 -22.57
C GLN A 447 19.49 14.25 -23.39
N TYR A 448 20.46 13.34 -23.22
CA TYR A 448 21.75 13.40 -23.90
C TYR A 448 21.89 12.28 -24.96
N SER A 449 22.53 12.60 -26.07
CA SER A 449 22.69 11.73 -27.25
C SER A 449 23.57 10.49 -27.01
N GLU A 450 24.45 10.54 -26.01
CA GLU A 450 25.37 9.45 -25.65
C GLU A 450 24.71 8.38 -24.76
N THR A 451 23.45 8.58 -24.40
CA THR A 451 22.71 7.69 -23.51
C THR A 451 22.39 6.37 -24.20
N LYS A 452 22.98 5.28 -23.70
CA LYS A 452 22.77 3.92 -24.22
C LYS A 452 21.61 3.21 -23.52
N MET A 453 21.49 3.32 -22.19
CA MET A 453 20.44 2.63 -21.44
C MET A 453 19.09 3.37 -21.46
N ARG A 454 18.00 2.62 -21.61
CA ARG A 454 16.64 3.15 -21.56
C ARG A 454 16.09 3.16 -20.13
N PHE A 455 15.31 4.17 -19.76
CA PHE A 455 14.49 4.23 -18.55
C PHE A 455 13.01 4.14 -18.94
N LEU A 456 12.27 3.22 -18.32
CA LEU A 456 10.89 2.90 -18.71
C LEU A 456 9.85 3.82 -18.07
N ASN A 457 10.13 4.35 -16.88
CA ASN A 457 9.28 5.29 -16.18
C ASN A 457 10.00 6.64 -16.00
N THR A 458 9.73 7.57 -16.92
CA THR A 458 10.30 8.94 -16.92
C THR A 458 9.25 10.04 -16.75
N ARG A 459 8.02 9.66 -16.39
CA ARG A 459 7.00 10.63 -16.01
C ARG A 459 7.42 11.26 -14.68
N ARG A 460 7.84 12.52 -14.71
CA ARG A 460 8.41 13.23 -13.57
C ARG A 460 7.46 13.23 -12.37
N GLU A 461 7.92 12.68 -11.24
CA GLU A 461 7.19 12.61 -9.96
C GLU A 461 7.56 13.79 -9.04
N LEU A 462 7.39 15.03 -9.54
CA LEU A 462 7.95 16.22 -8.90
C LEU A 462 7.46 16.49 -7.48
N SER A 463 6.20 16.15 -7.18
CA SER A 463 5.63 16.30 -5.84
C SER A 463 6.34 15.42 -4.79
N ASN A 464 6.79 14.23 -5.19
CA ASN A 464 7.54 13.33 -4.31
C ASN A 464 9.04 13.65 -4.34
N LEU A 465 9.56 14.16 -5.48
CA LEU A 465 10.95 14.63 -5.57
C LEU A 465 11.23 15.74 -4.55
N ALA A 466 10.25 16.62 -4.30
CA ALA A 466 10.34 17.72 -3.34
C ALA A 466 10.63 17.28 -1.89
N PHE A 467 10.47 16.00 -1.55
CA PHE A 467 10.86 15.47 -0.24
C PHE A 467 12.37 15.29 -0.09
N ASN A 468 13.13 15.30 -1.19
CA ASN A 468 14.57 15.21 -1.12
C ASN A 468 15.17 16.58 -0.77
N PRO A 469 16.23 16.62 0.05
CA PRO A 469 16.96 17.85 0.30
C PRO A 469 17.56 18.38 -1.02
N PRO A 470 17.66 19.71 -1.20
CA PRO A 470 18.20 20.31 -2.43
C PRO A 470 19.59 19.79 -2.82
N THR A 471 20.40 19.39 -1.83
CA THR A 471 21.71 18.77 -2.06
C THR A 471 21.61 17.44 -2.81
N LYS A 472 20.71 16.54 -2.42
CA LYS A 472 20.46 15.27 -3.14
C LYS A 472 19.89 15.49 -4.53
N ILE A 473 19.05 16.52 -4.70
CA ILE A 473 18.49 16.87 -6.01
C ILE A 473 19.60 17.37 -6.95
N LYS A 474 20.51 18.22 -6.45
CA LYS A 474 21.65 18.71 -7.23
C LYS A 474 22.59 17.57 -7.63
N ASP A 475 22.90 16.69 -6.68
CA ASP A 475 23.72 15.48 -6.89
C ASP A 475 23.13 14.56 -7.97
N MET A 476 21.82 14.30 -7.92
CA MET A 476 21.11 13.54 -8.96
C MET A 476 21.25 14.18 -10.36
N ILE A 477 21.16 15.51 -10.47
CA ILE A 477 21.36 16.22 -11.75
C ILE A 477 22.81 16.07 -12.20
N GLU A 478 23.77 16.24 -11.30
CA GLU A 478 25.18 16.12 -11.60
C GLU A 478 25.52 14.75 -12.21
N HIS A 479 25.11 13.67 -11.55
CA HIS A 479 25.27 12.32 -12.08
C HIS A 479 24.60 12.15 -13.46
N ALA A 480 23.38 12.67 -13.64
CA ALA A 480 22.67 12.60 -14.92
C ALA A 480 23.40 13.34 -16.05
N VAL A 481 24.01 14.50 -15.77
CA VAL A 481 24.80 15.31 -16.71
C VAL A 481 26.15 14.67 -17.01
N ARG A 482 26.79 14.03 -16.01
CA ARG A 482 28.05 13.30 -16.20
C ARG A 482 27.87 11.98 -16.98
N GLY A 483 26.69 11.37 -16.86
CA GLY A 483 26.41 10.07 -17.45
C GLY A 483 26.73 8.91 -16.52
N ASP A 484 26.94 9.22 -15.23
CA ASP A 484 27.20 8.25 -14.17
C ASP A 484 25.87 7.80 -13.57
N ASP A 485 25.68 6.48 -13.38
CA ASP A 485 24.49 5.98 -12.71
C ASP A 485 24.54 6.35 -11.22
N ILE A 486 23.42 6.85 -10.69
CA ILE A 486 23.25 7.17 -9.26
C ILE A 486 23.05 5.92 -8.39
N VAL A 487 22.75 4.77 -9.00
CA VAL A 487 22.60 3.51 -8.29
C VAL A 487 23.48 2.44 -8.94
N PRO A 488 24.41 1.82 -8.19
CA PRO A 488 25.22 0.73 -8.72
C PRO A 488 24.35 -0.48 -9.06
N LEU A 489 24.72 -1.19 -10.12
CA LEU A 489 24.08 -2.46 -10.48
C LEU A 489 24.45 -3.53 -9.45
N GLU A 490 23.43 -4.17 -8.88
CA GLU A 490 23.61 -5.25 -7.89
C GLU A 490 24.45 -6.42 -8.42
N ALA A 491 25.13 -7.09 -7.50
CA ALA A 491 26.01 -8.21 -7.83
C ALA A 491 25.24 -9.45 -8.29
N SER A 492 24.04 -9.67 -7.73
CA SER A 492 23.18 -10.81 -8.06
C SER A 492 21.85 -10.32 -8.60
N LEU A 493 21.59 -10.66 -9.87
CA LEU A 493 20.37 -10.33 -10.59
C LEU A 493 19.54 -11.60 -10.77
N THR A 494 18.24 -11.53 -10.49
CA THR A 494 17.37 -12.72 -10.55
C THR A 494 16.25 -12.52 -11.55
N LYS A 495 15.85 -13.61 -12.22
CA LYS A 495 14.70 -13.58 -13.12
C LYS A 495 13.41 -13.29 -12.34
N VAL A 496 12.57 -12.42 -12.90
CA VAL A 496 11.21 -12.20 -12.41
C VAL A 496 10.27 -13.23 -13.01
N GLU A 497 9.61 -14.00 -12.16
CA GLU A 497 8.61 -14.97 -12.58
C GLU A 497 7.22 -14.31 -12.73
N PHE A 498 6.66 -14.44 -13.93
CA PHE A 498 5.28 -14.04 -14.25
C PHE A 498 4.40 -15.30 -14.31
N SER A 499 3.19 -15.23 -13.74
CA SER A 499 2.27 -16.36 -13.80
C SER A 499 1.82 -16.62 -15.25
N PRO A 500 1.69 -17.89 -15.69
CA PRO A 500 1.32 -18.24 -17.07
C PRO A 500 -0.09 -17.82 -17.53
N VAL A 501 -0.86 -17.10 -16.72
CA VAL A 501 -2.29 -16.87 -16.92
C VAL A 501 -2.52 -15.39 -17.25
N LEU A 502 -3.25 -15.16 -18.36
CA LEU A 502 -3.67 -13.87 -18.96
C LEU A 502 -2.77 -13.33 -20.09
N CYS A 503 -2.49 -14.16 -21.10
CA CYS A 503 -2.07 -13.66 -22.42
C CYS A 503 -3.22 -13.82 -23.43
N ASP A 504 -4.22 -12.93 -23.38
CA ASP A 504 -5.05 -12.69 -24.56
C ASP A 504 -4.20 -11.96 -25.60
N ASN A 505 -4.24 -12.43 -26.85
CA ASN A 505 -3.48 -11.96 -28.02
C ASN A 505 -3.80 -10.51 -28.43
N ASN A 506 -3.59 -9.54 -27.55
CA ASN A 506 -3.61 -8.13 -27.89
C ASN A 506 -2.27 -7.73 -28.51
N VAL A 507 -2.32 -6.93 -29.55
CA VAL A 507 -1.14 -6.34 -30.18
C VAL A 507 -0.50 -5.38 -29.17
N VAL A 508 0.62 -5.81 -28.56
CA VAL A 508 1.41 -4.97 -27.65
C VAL A 508 2.40 -4.15 -28.48
N THR A 509 2.42 -2.84 -28.31
CA THR A 509 3.45 -1.95 -28.88
C THR A 509 4.80 -2.20 -28.22
N SER A 510 5.85 -2.40 -29.03
CA SER A 510 7.18 -2.76 -28.57
C SER A 510 7.77 -1.82 -27.50
N THR A 511 8.22 -2.42 -26.40
CA THR A 511 8.94 -1.82 -25.29
C THR A 511 10.32 -1.29 -25.73
N PHE A 512 10.83 -1.76 -26.87
CA PHE A 512 12.09 -1.34 -27.51
C PHE A 512 11.88 -0.54 -28.80
N SER A 513 10.84 0.30 -28.86
CA SER A 513 10.76 1.35 -29.90
C SER A 513 12.05 2.20 -29.90
N PRO A 514 12.50 2.74 -31.06
CA PRO A 514 13.71 3.56 -31.13
C PRO A 514 13.68 4.65 -30.07
N LEU A 515 14.78 4.83 -29.35
CA LEU A 515 14.95 6.02 -28.51
C LEU A 515 14.73 7.23 -29.43
N ASN A 516 13.84 8.14 -29.05
CA ASN A 516 13.93 9.50 -29.58
C ASN A 516 15.22 10.06 -29.00
N ILE A 517 16.33 9.80 -29.69
CA ILE A 517 17.65 10.26 -29.29
C ILE A 517 17.59 11.77 -29.27
N SER A 518 17.64 12.35 -28.08
CA SER A 518 17.80 13.79 -27.93
C SER A 518 19.08 14.21 -28.64
N THR A 519 19.04 15.32 -29.38
CA THR A 519 20.19 15.83 -30.14
C THR A 519 21.21 16.55 -29.26
N ARG A 520 21.03 16.55 -27.93
CA ARG A 520 21.90 17.30 -27.02
C ARG A 520 23.22 16.54 -26.81
N PRO A 521 24.39 17.14 -27.12
CA PRO A 521 25.67 16.56 -26.75
C PRO A 521 25.88 16.65 -25.25
N ARG A 522 26.62 15.69 -24.67
CA ARG A 522 26.98 15.72 -23.25
C ARG A 522 28.13 16.72 -23.03
N PRO A 523 28.08 17.58 -22.00
CA PRO A 523 29.20 18.42 -21.64
C PRO A 523 30.43 17.58 -21.25
N THR A 524 31.62 17.94 -21.73
CA THR A 524 32.86 17.16 -21.52
C THR A 524 33.86 17.81 -20.58
N THR A 525 33.74 19.12 -20.32
CA THR A 525 34.63 19.83 -19.39
C THR A 525 33.95 20.05 -18.05
N GLU A 526 34.73 20.04 -16.96
CA GLU A 526 34.19 20.23 -15.60
C GLU A 526 33.42 21.56 -15.46
N ALA A 527 33.91 22.62 -16.09
CA ALA A 527 33.25 23.92 -16.08
C ALA A 527 31.89 23.90 -16.81
N ASP A 528 31.81 23.23 -17.96
CA ASP A 528 30.56 23.10 -18.72
C ASP A 528 29.56 22.18 -18.01
N ILE A 529 30.05 21.09 -17.41
CA ILE A 529 29.24 20.19 -16.58
C ILE A 529 28.60 20.97 -15.43
N MET A 530 29.39 21.71 -14.65
CA MET A 530 28.87 22.47 -13.51
C MET A 530 27.92 23.59 -13.93
N THR A 531 28.20 24.27 -15.05
CA THR A 531 27.29 25.28 -15.61
C THR A 531 25.94 24.68 -16.00
N GLU A 532 25.96 23.50 -16.62
CA GLU A 532 24.76 22.77 -16.99
C GLU A 532 23.98 22.31 -15.75
N VAL A 533 24.68 21.75 -14.76
CA VAL A 533 24.08 21.31 -13.49
C VAL A 533 23.40 22.47 -12.77
N ASP A 534 24.07 23.61 -12.64
CA ASP A 534 23.51 24.79 -11.97
C ASP A 534 22.29 25.35 -12.74
N THR A 535 22.33 25.30 -14.07
CA THR A 535 21.20 25.72 -14.93
C THR A 535 19.98 24.81 -14.72
N LEU A 536 20.16 23.50 -14.85
CA LEU A 536 19.09 22.51 -14.68
C LEU A 536 18.56 22.50 -13.24
N PHE A 537 19.45 22.61 -12.25
CA PHE A 537 19.08 22.70 -10.85
C PHE A 537 18.27 23.96 -10.56
N GLY A 538 18.70 25.12 -11.07
CA GLY A 538 17.95 26.37 -10.94
C GLY A 538 16.55 26.29 -11.54
N GLN A 539 16.43 25.70 -12.74
CA GLN A 539 15.14 25.46 -13.41
C GLN A 539 14.26 24.51 -12.60
N LEU A 540 14.80 23.36 -12.18
CA LEU A 540 14.07 22.37 -11.40
C LEU A 540 13.60 22.96 -10.06
N MET A 541 14.45 23.69 -9.35
CA MET A 541 14.08 24.34 -8.09
C MET A 541 13.00 25.42 -8.30
N ALA A 542 13.03 26.14 -9.43
CA ALA A 542 11.94 27.06 -9.78
C ALA A 542 10.63 26.30 -10.03
N GLU A 543 10.66 25.17 -10.75
CA GLU A 543 9.49 24.31 -10.95
C GLU A 543 8.97 23.72 -9.63
N LEU A 544 9.84 23.21 -8.76
CA LEU A 544 9.47 22.68 -7.45
C LEU A 544 8.85 23.77 -6.56
N ARG A 545 9.33 25.02 -6.63
CA ARG A 545 8.70 26.16 -5.93
C ARG A 545 7.31 26.49 -6.48
N LEU A 546 7.06 26.29 -7.77
CA LEU A 546 5.72 26.41 -8.35
C LEU A 546 4.79 25.26 -7.90
N LEU A 547 5.38 24.12 -7.52
CA LEU A 547 4.66 22.97 -6.97
C LEU A 547 4.46 23.04 -5.46
N SER A 548 5.23 23.85 -4.74
CA SER A 548 4.94 24.21 -3.35
C SER A 548 3.56 24.87 -3.34
N PRO A 549 2.51 24.14 -2.90
CA PRO A 549 1.17 24.65 -2.98
C PRO A 549 1.07 25.87 -2.08
N SER A 550 0.44 26.94 -2.58
CA SER A 550 0.12 28.09 -1.75
C SER A 550 -0.80 27.71 -0.58
N SER A 551 -1.50 26.57 -0.69
CA SER A 551 -2.38 26.01 0.33
C SER A 551 -2.67 24.53 0.06
N PHE A 552 -2.45 23.68 1.07
CA PHE A 552 -3.03 22.33 1.13
C PHE A 552 -4.45 22.43 1.70
N ASN A 553 -5.30 21.47 1.39
CA ASN A 553 -6.61 21.36 2.00
C ASN A 553 -7.01 19.92 2.30
N VAL A 554 -7.97 19.80 3.20
CA VAL A 554 -8.79 18.61 3.38
C VAL A 554 -10.22 18.96 2.97
N TYR A 555 -10.89 18.07 2.27
CA TYR A 555 -12.27 18.25 1.80
C TYR A 555 -13.11 17.00 2.05
N SER A 556 -14.41 17.21 2.16
CA SER A 556 -15.39 16.15 2.36
C SER A 556 -16.47 16.24 1.29
N VAL A 557 -16.79 15.09 0.71
CA VAL A 557 -17.77 14.94 -0.37
C VAL A 557 -18.84 13.95 0.06
N LEU A 558 -20.10 14.33 -0.13
CA LEU A 558 -21.26 13.45 0.03
C LEU A 558 -21.80 13.06 -1.34
N LEU A 559 -22.08 11.77 -1.54
CA LEU A 559 -22.70 11.26 -2.76
C LEU A 559 -24.15 10.87 -2.50
N PHE A 560 -25.01 11.21 -3.46
CA PHE A 560 -26.45 11.02 -3.42
C PHE A 560 -26.91 10.31 -4.69
N LYS A 561 -27.92 9.46 -4.59
CA LYS A 561 -28.64 9.00 -5.79
C LYS A 561 -29.53 10.14 -6.28
N LYS A 562 -29.51 10.42 -7.57
CA LYS A 562 -30.34 11.47 -8.18
C LYS A 562 -31.84 11.20 -8.02
N ALA A 563 -32.24 9.93 -7.97
CA ALA A 563 -33.62 9.53 -7.75
C ALA A 563 -34.18 10.09 -6.42
N ASP A 564 -33.35 10.09 -5.38
CA ASP A 564 -33.73 10.54 -4.03
C ASP A 564 -33.86 12.07 -3.95
N LEU A 565 -33.24 12.79 -4.90
CA LEU A 565 -33.25 14.25 -4.94
C LEU A 565 -34.51 14.85 -5.58
N GLY A 566 -35.35 14.06 -6.25
CA GLY A 566 -36.62 14.55 -6.81
C GLY A 566 -36.43 15.71 -7.81
N GLY A 567 -35.35 15.66 -8.60
CA GLY A 567 -35.04 16.68 -9.61
C GLY A 567 -34.23 17.88 -9.12
N VAL A 568 -33.93 17.98 -7.82
CA VAL A 568 -33.07 19.03 -7.27
C VAL A 568 -31.63 18.83 -7.71
N SER A 569 -31.01 19.88 -8.26
CA SER A 569 -29.64 19.82 -8.79
C SER A 569 -28.71 20.92 -8.29
N ARG A 570 -29.23 21.93 -7.57
CA ARG A 570 -28.40 23.02 -7.05
C ARG A 570 -27.77 22.63 -5.71
N PRO A 571 -26.47 22.93 -5.48
CA PRO A 571 -25.74 22.49 -4.28
C PRO A 571 -26.46 22.80 -2.95
N ARG A 572 -26.95 24.04 -2.79
CA ARG A 572 -27.67 24.48 -1.58
C ARG A 572 -28.99 23.74 -1.39
N GLU A 573 -29.80 23.64 -2.45
CA GLU A 573 -31.11 22.98 -2.40
C GLU A 573 -30.95 21.48 -2.10
N ILE A 574 -29.90 20.83 -2.60
CA ILE A 574 -29.57 19.43 -2.27
C ILE A 574 -29.30 19.29 -0.75
N LEU A 575 -28.47 20.19 -0.20
CA LEU A 575 -28.11 20.13 1.21
C LEU A 575 -29.29 20.50 2.13
N GLU A 576 -30.12 21.48 1.75
CA GLU A 576 -31.35 21.84 2.45
C GLU A 576 -32.35 20.68 2.45
N LYS A 577 -32.50 19.98 1.33
CA LYS A 577 -33.36 18.79 1.24
C LYS A 577 -32.86 17.70 2.19
N LEU A 578 -31.55 17.46 2.25
CA LEU A 578 -30.98 16.51 3.19
C LEU A 578 -31.24 16.93 4.65
N LEU A 579 -31.05 18.20 4.99
CA LEU A 579 -31.26 18.74 6.34
C LEU A 579 -32.74 18.74 6.80
N GLY A 580 -33.67 18.68 5.86
CA GLY A 580 -35.12 18.60 6.11
C GLY A 580 -35.73 17.22 5.87
N SER A 581 -34.92 16.22 5.49
CA SER A 581 -35.41 14.86 5.29
C SER A 581 -35.76 14.22 6.63
N GLU A 582 -36.87 13.48 6.68
CA GLU A 582 -37.23 12.59 7.80
C GLU A 582 -37.05 11.11 7.42
N GLU A 583 -36.66 10.82 6.17
CA GLU A 583 -36.52 9.46 5.66
C GLU A 583 -35.14 8.88 5.98
N GLN A 584 -35.12 7.56 6.25
CA GLN A 584 -33.86 6.86 6.42
C GLN A 584 -33.03 6.91 5.15
N THR A 585 -31.90 7.64 5.19
CA THR A 585 -31.05 7.92 4.05
C THR A 585 -29.67 7.34 4.26
N GLN A 586 -29.22 6.50 3.34
CA GLN A 586 -27.82 6.07 3.28
C GLN A 586 -27.03 7.07 2.43
N LEU A 587 -26.05 7.73 3.02
CA LEU A 587 -25.14 8.64 2.35
C LEU A 587 -23.77 8.01 2.21
N GLU A 588 -23.18 8.17 1.03
CA GLU A 588 -21.80 7.78 0.81
C GLU A 588 -20.89 8.99 1.04
N ALA A 589 -19.85 8.82 1.85
CA ALA A 589 -18.92 9.89 2.21
C ALA A 589 -17.51 9.60 1.72
N TYR A 590 -16.85 10.63 1.18
CA TYR A 590 -15.44 10.59 0.82
C TYR A 590 -14.71 11.75 1.50
N HIS A 591 -13.58 11.44 2.14
CA HIS A 591 -12.69 12.44 2.74
C HIS A 591 -11.36 12.42 2.02
N GLY A 592 -10.96 13.55 1.45
CA GLY A 592 -9.74 13.65 0.65
C GLY A 592 -8.86 14.79 1.09
N LYS A 593 -7.56 14.64 0.88
CA LYS A 593 -6.59 15.76 0.89
C LYS A 593 -6.14 16.15 -0.50
N GLY A 594 -5.62 17.37 -0.62
CA GLY A 594 -5.01 17.79 -1.87
C GLY A 594 -4.42 19.19 -1.85
N VAL A 595 -3.80 19.52 -2.98
CA VAL A 595 -3.49 20.90 -3.32
C VAL A 595 -4.80 21.61 -3.63
N GLU A 596 -4.99 22.82 -3.09
CA GLU A 596 -6.16 23.62 -3.40
C GLU A 596 -6.27 23.84 -4.91
N ALA A 597 -7.34 23.29 -5.50
CA ALA A 597 -7.63 23.53 -6.89
C ALA A 597 -7.99 25.02 -7.09
N SER A 598 -7.65 25.58 -8.25
CA SER A 598 -7.91 26.99 -8.58
C SER A 598 -9.39 27.38 -8.51
N ASP A 599 -10.29 26.43 -8.74
CA ASP A 599 -11.74 26.57 -8.61
C ASP A 599 -12.24 26.22 -7.19
N GLY A 600 -11.31 25.96 -6.26
CA GLY A 600 -11.53 25.47 -4.90
C GLY A 600 -12.14 24.07 -4.81
N GLY A 601 -12.17 23.31 -5.91
CA GLY A 601 -12.78 21.99 -6.03
C GLY A 601 -11.97 20.87 -5.36
N ILE A 602 -12.41 19.62 -5.58
CA ILE A 602 -11.67 18.43 -5.17
C ILE A 602 -10.31 18.36 -5.89
N ASN A 603 -9.40 17.56 -5.33
CA ASN A 603 -8.05 17.42 -5.86
C ASN A 603 -8.04 17.05 -7.37
N ARG A 604 -7.22 17.76 -8.17
CA ARG A 604 -7.09 17.50 -9.61
C ARG A 604 -6.69 16.06 -9.94
N ALA A 605 -6.01 15.38 -9.01
CA ALA A 605 -5.61 13.98 -9.17
C ALA A 605 -6.79 13.05 -9.50
N HIS A 606 -8.00 13.35 -9.00
CA HIS A 606 -9.23 12.61 -9.31
C HIS A 606 -9.49 12.52 -10.82
N TYR A 607 -9.16 13.58 -11.57
CA TYR A 607 -9.46 13.68 -13.00
C TYR A 607 -8.37 13.11 -13.92
N VAL A 608 -7.20 12.76 -13.37
CA VAL A 608 -6.07 12.24 -14.17
C VAL A 608 -6.37 10.83 -14.70
N ASN A 609 -7.08 10.01 -13.91
CA ASN A 609 -7.50 8.68 -14.34
C ASN A 609 -8.89 8.32 -13.79
N PRO A 610 -9.96 8.87 -14.40
CA PRO A 610 -11.33 8.78 -13.87
C PRO A 610 -11.84 7.35 -13.69
N ASP A 611 -11.33 6.40 -14.49
CA ASP A 611 -11.76 5.00 -14.45
C ASP A 611 -11.29 4.24 -13.19
N PHE A 612 -10.28 4.77 -12.50
CA PHE A 612 -9.69 4.18 -11.29
C PHE A 612 -9.92 5.04 -10.04
N ASP A 613 -10.57 6.19 -10.21
CA ASP A 613 -10.87 7.11 -9.12
C ASP A 613 -12.11 6.71 -8.33
N THR A 614 -12.07 6.85 -7.00
CA THR A 614 -13.19 6.45 -6.14
C THR A 614 -14.44 7.29 -6.37
N ILE A 615 -14.31 8.62 -6.53
CA ILE A 615 -15.48 9.51 -6.69
C ILE A 615 -15.98 9.42 -8.13
N LEU A 616 -15.10 9.63 -9.12
CA LEU A 616 -15.53 9.73 -10.52
C LEU A 616 -16.08 8.40 -11.07
N LYS A 617 -15.60 7.25 -10.56
CA LYS A 617 -16.17 5.94 -10.89
C LYS A 617 -17.64 5.84 -10.47
N GLU A 618 -17.99 6.34 -9.29
CA GLU A 618 -19.38 6.34 -8.79
C GLU A 618 -20.27 7.30 -9.58
N LEU A 619 -19.70 8.38 -10.14
CA LEU A 619 -20.43 9.32 -10.99
C LEU A 619 -20.61 8.84 -12.43
N LYS A 620 -19.82 7.87 -12.88
CA LYS A 620 -19.78 7.43 -14.29
C LYS A 620 -21.11 6.90 -14.83
N SER A 621 -21.92 6.24 -13.99
CA SER A 621 -23.25 5.77 -14.39
C SER A 621 -24.24 6.92 -14.63
N GLY A 622 -23.95 8.12 -14.11
CA GLY A 622 -24.85 9.26 -14.12
C GLY A 622 -25.99 9.16 -13.11
N GLU A 623 -26.09 8.09 -12.33
CA GLU A 623 -27.15 7.86 -11.33
C GLU A 623 -26.91 8.64 -10.03
N LYS A 624 -25.65 8.97 -9.74
CA LYS A 624 -25.25 9.69 -8.54
C LYS A 624 -24.86 11.14 -8.83
N ILE A 625 -24.93 11.97 -7.80
CA ILE A 625 -24.35 13.31 -7.76
C ILE A 625 -23.44 13.41 -6.53
N ALA A 626 -22.30 14.04 -6.70
CA ALA A 626 -21.34 14.29 -5.62
C ALA A 626 -21.37 15.76 -5.24
N LEU A 627 -21.45 16.04 -3.95
CA LEU A 627 -21.50 17.37 -3.36
C LEU A 627 -20.29 17.55 -2.45
N GLN A 628 -19.38 18.45 -2.80
CA GLN A 628 -18.36 18.90 -1.87
C GLN A 628 -19.05 19.76 -0.81
N VAL A 629 -19.09 19.28 0.43
CA VAL A 629 -19.80 19.94 1.54
C VAL A 629 -18.88 20.71 2.46
N ALA A 630 -17.61 20.33 2.53
CA ALA A 630 -16.61 21.04 3.33
C ALA A 630 -15.26 21.04 2.66
N ARG A 631 -14.51 22.11 2.92
CA ARG A 631 -13.10 22.26 2.59
C ARG A 631 -12.46 23.12 3.65
N THR A 632 -11.33 22.67 4.18
CA THR A 632 -10.55 23.38 5.18
C THR A 632 -9.13 23.54 4.65
N ARG A 633 -8.61 24.77 4.71
CA ARG A 633 -7.20 25.03 4.40
C ARG A 633 -6.31 24.53 5.53
N CYS A 634 -5.23 23.87 5.15
CA CYS A 634 -4.25 23.30 6.04
C CYS A 634 -2.97 24.12 6.00
N THR A 635 -2.24 24.17 7.11
CA THR A 635 -1.00 24.94 7.24
C THR A 635 0.18 24.27 6.53
N SER A 636 0.11 22.95 6.33
CA SER A 636 1.11 22.14 5.65
C SER A 636 0.47 20.92 5.00
N ARG A 637 1.29 20.12 4.30
CA ARG A 637 0.87 18.82 3.77
C ARG A 637 0.58 17.85 4.90
N GLU A 638 1.48 17.79 5.89
CA GLU A 638 1.38 16.94 7.06
C GLU A 638 0.09 17.21 7.83
N ASP A 639 -0.28 18.48 7.98
CA ASP A 639 -1.54 18.91 8.59
C ASP A 639 -2.78 18.40 7.82
N ALA A 640 -2.73 18.41 6.48
CA ALA A 640 -3.80 17.86 5.65
C ALA A 640 -3.89 16.33 5.74
N GLU A 641 -2.74 15.65 5.79
CA GLU A 641 -2.63 14.20 5.99
C GLU A 641 -3.22 13.78 7.34
N GLU A 642 -2.92 14.52 8.41
CA GLU A 642 -3.42 14.28 9.77
C GLU A 642 -4.93 14.45 9.87
N LYS A 643 -5.48 15.56 9.34
CA LYS A 643 -6.92 15.83 9.33
C LYS A 643 -7.70 14.83 8.46
N GLU A 644 -7.15 14.42 7.32
CA GLU A 644 -7.73 13.36 6.50
C GLU A 644 -7.73 12.01 7.23
N ALA A 645 -6.60 11.63 7.85
CA ALA A 645 -6.48 10.39 8.61
C ALA A 645 -7.49 10.34 9.77
N PHE A 646 -7.67 11.46 10.48
CA PHE A 646 -8.69 11.62 11.51
C PHE A 646 -10.10 11.34 10.96
N LEU A 647 -10.50 12.02 9.88
CA LEU A 647 -11.84 11.88 9.30
C LEU A 647 -12.11 10.47 8.78
N GLN A 648 -11.14 9.87 8.07
CA GLN A 648 -11.26 8.51 7.56
C GLN A 648 -11.34 7.47 8.68
N TYR A 649 -10.56 7.66 9.75
CA TYR A 649 -10.59 6.77 10.90
C TYR A 649 -11.94 6.84 11.62
N GLU A 650 -12.36 8.05 12.00
CA GLU A 650 -13.62 8.27 12.74
C GLU A 650 -14.83 7.76 11.93
N THR A 651 -14.91 8.12 10.65
CA THR A 651 -15.98 7.64 9.76
C THR A 651 -15.96 6.12 9.63
N GLY A 652 -14.77 5.51 9.62
CA GLY A 652 -14.60 4.07 9.62
C GLY A 652 -15.14 3.40 10.89
N VAL A 653 -14.91 4.00 12.06
CA VAL A 653 -15.44 3.51 13.35
C VAL A 653 -16.97 3.68 13.38
N VAL A 654 -17.48 4.87 13.04
CA VAL A 654 -18.93 5.16 13.11
C VAL A 654 -19.73 4.30 12.14
N ASN A 655 -19.19 3.98 10.96
CA ASN A 655 -19.86 3.12 9.96
C ASN A 655 -20.10 1.69 10.46
N ARG A 656 -19.35 1.25 11.49
CA ARG A 656 -19.60 -0.05 12.13
C ARG A 656 -20.83 -0.02 13.03
N LYS A 657 -21.20 1.16 13.53
CA LYS A 657 -22.27 1.34 14.51
C LYS A 657 -23.65 1.32 13.86
N LYS A 658 -24.65 0.90 14.64
CA LYS A 658 -26.06 1.03 14.29
C LYS A 658 -26.38 2.52 14.12
N PRO A 659 -27.01 2.92 13.00
CA PRO A 659 -27.30 4.31 12.75
C PRO A 659 -28.18 4.88 13.87
N HIS A 660 -27.76 6.00 14.44
CA HIS A 660 -28.55 6.77 15.39
C HIS A 660 -29.36 7.81 14.61
N GLY A 661 -30.66 7.56 14.44
CA GLY A 661 -31.56 8.39 13.67
C GLY A 661 -31.74 7.93 12.24
N ILE A 662 -31.95 8.88 11.33
CA ILE A 662 -32.37 8.62 9.95
C ILE A 662 -31.19 8.53 8.97
N VAL A 663 -29.99 8.99 9.31
CA VAL A 663 -28.86 8.98 8.36
C VAL A 663 -27.86 7.88 8.72
N ARG A 664 -27.46 7.12 7.70
CA ARG A 664 -26.31 6.21 7.77
C ARG A 664 -25.21 6.70 6.84
N ILE A 665 -24.00 6.91 7.36
CA ILE A 665 -22.82 7.26 6.56
C ILE A 665 -22.06 5.98 6.19
N VAL A 666 -21.81 5.80 4.89
CA VAL A 666 -20.98 4.72 4.34
C VAL A 666 -19.73 5.34 3.72
N PRO A 667 -18.52 5.04 4.23
CA PRO A 667 -17.31 5.60 3.69
C PRO A 667 -16.95 4.95 2.36
N LEU A 668 -16.64 5.77 1.35
CA LEU A 668 -16.06 5.36 0.08
C LEU A 668 -14.56 5.09 0.21
N ASN A 669 -13.90 5.72 1.19
CA ASN A 669 -12.50 5.50 1.49
C ASN A 669 -12.24 5.42 3.01
N ILE A 670 -11.63 4.32 3.43
CA ILE A 670 -11.17 4.07 4.81
C ILE A 670 -9.69 3.67 4.84
N ARG A 671 -8.94 4.06 3.81
CA ARG A 671 -7.50 3.79 3.70
C ARG A 671 -6.73 4.84 4.49
N THR A 672 -6.88 4.80 5.81
CA THR A 672 -6.18 5.69 6.73
C THR A 672 -4.67 5.59 6.52
N GLU A 673 -4.01 6.73 6.31
CA GLU A 673 -2.56 6.81 6.36
C GLU A 673 -2.08 6.73 7.80
N TRP A 674 -1.68 5.53 8.23
CA TRP A 674 -1.28 5.26 9.62
C TRP A 674 -0.07 6.08 10.10
N ALA A 675 0.80 6.52 9.18
CA ALA A 675 1.87 7.46 9.50
C ALA A 675 1.31 8.83 9.94
N ALA A 676 0.31 9.35 9.22
CA ALA A 676 -0.36 10.59 9.58
C ALA A 676 -1.18 10.44 10.86
N TRP A 677 -1.88 9.31 11.03
CA TRP A 677 -2.58 8.99 12.27
C TRP A 677 -1.66 9.07 13.49
N ARG A 678 -0.45 8.52 13.42
CA ARG A 678 0.50 8.52 14.55
C ARG A 678 0.95 9.92 14.96
N ARG A 679 1.03 10.86 14.00
CA ARG A 679 1.42 12.25 14.26
C ARG A 679 0.33 13.06 14.95
N LEU A 680 -0.94 12.62 14.89
CA LEU A 680 -2.03 13.27 15.60
C LEU A 680 -1.75 13.29 17.12
N PRO A 681 -2.06 14.39 17.82
CA PRO A 681 -2.01 14.42 19.28
C PRO A 681 -2.95 13.38 19.90
N ASP A 682 -2.55 12.78 21.02
CA ASP A 682 -3.32 11.71 21.67
C ASP A 682 -4.74 12.12 22.06
N HIS A 683 -4.94 13.38 22.46
CA HIS A 683 -6.27 13.90 22.75
C HIS A 683 -7.17 13.95 21.49
N VAL A 684 -6.60 14.22 20.31
CA VAL A 684 -7.34 14.22 19.03
C VAL A 684 -7.66 12.78 18.61
N LYS A 685 -6.71 11.85 18.74
CA LYS A 685 -6.96 10.41 18.53
C LYS A 685 -8.10 9.90 19.41
N ARG A 686 -8.11 10.31 20.69
CA ARG A 686 -9.17 9.99 21.65
C ARG A 686 -10.52 10.56 21.22
N ILE A 687 -10.59 11.82 20.75
CA ILE A 687 -11.82 12.40 20.20
C ILE A 687 -12.37 11.55 19.06
N ALA A 688 -11.52 11.13 18.10
CA ALA A 688 -11.93 10.29 16.97
C ALA A 688 -12.50 8.93 17.44
N GLN A 689 -11.83 8.29 18.39
CA GLN A 689 -12.26 7.01 18.94
C GLN A 689 -13.58 7.14 19.70
N GLU A 690 -13.68 8.09 20.62
CA GLU A 690 -14.86 8.27 21.47
C GLU A 690 -16.08 8.72 20.68
N SER A 691 -15.92 9.66 19.75
CA SER A 691 -17.03 10.11 18.88
C SER A 691 -17.57 8.98 18.01
N GLY A 692 -16.68 8.24 17.33
CA GLY A 692 -17.08 7.11 16.50
C GLY A 692 -17.75 5.98 17.29
N GLU A 693 -17.24 5.65 18.50
CA GLU A 693 -17.86 4.62 19.35
C GLU A 693 -19.24 5.02 19.87
N ARG A 694 -19.44 6.32 20.13
CA ARG A 694 -20.73 6.89 20.54
C ARG A 694 -21.72 7.03 19.38
N GLY A 695 -21.30 6.76 18.14
CA GLY A 695 -22.15 6.92 16.96
C GLY A 695 -22.32 8.38 16.51
N ILE A 696 -21.45 9.29 16.94
CA ILE A 696 -21.47 10.69 16.49
C ILE A 696 -20.98 10.71 15.05
N MET A 697 -21.83 11.14 14.12
CA MET A 697 -21.48 11.18 12.70
C MET A 697 -20.41 12.24 12.39
N PRO A 698 -19.60 12.05 11.33
CA PRO A 698 -18.65 13.07 10.85
C PRO A 698 -19.33 14.35 10.36
N PHE A 699 -20.64 14.31 10.12
CA PHE A 699 -21.47 15.44 9.71
C PHE A 699 -22.55 15.69 10.75
N SER A 700 -22.63 16.91 11.26
CA SER A 700 -23.73 17.31 12.16
C SER A 700 -24.91 17.90 11.39
N PHE A 701 -26.10 17.45 11.77
CA PHE A 701 -27.42 17.94 11.34
C PHE A 701 -28.06 18.91 12.34
N GLY A 702 -27.37 19.16 13.46
CA GLY A 702 -27.78 20.03 14.55
C GLY A 702 -27.87 21.50 14.17
N SER A 703 -28.11 22.38 15.15
CA SER A 703 -28.20 23.82 14.90
C SER A 703 -26.86 24.38 14.42
N ALA A 704 -26.87 25.49 13.67
CA ALA A 704 -25.64 26.13 13.23
C ALA A 704 -24.80 26.71 14.40
N THR A 705 -25.36 26.78 15.61
CA THR A 705 -24.69 27.26 16.83
C THR A 705 -24.08 26.14 17.66
N GLU A 706 -24.22 24.87 17.25
CA GLU A 706 -23.67 23.72 17.98
C GLU A 706 -22.13 23.73 18.01
N ASP A 707 -21.54 23.71 19.20
CA ASP A 707 -20.08 23.73 19.31
C ASP A 707 -19.44 22.45 18.74
N PRO A 708 -18.33 22.57 17.98
CA PRO A 708 -17.62 21.41 17.49
C PRO A 708 -16.89 20.68 18.64
N LEU A 709 -16.78 19.37 18.53
CA LEU A 709 -15.96 18.54 19.43
C LEU A 709 -14.47 18.81 19.29
N TRP A 710 -14.04 19.15 18.07
CA TRP A 710 -12.67 19.57 17.79
C TRP A 710 -12.68 20.74 16.80
N LYS A 711 -11.94 21.80 17.15
CA LYS A 711 -11.69 22.95 16.30
C LYS A 711 -10.21 23.25 16.23
N ASP A 712 -9.69 23.39 15.03
CA ASP A 712 -8.30 23.78 14.76
C ASP A 712 -8.25 24.67 13.51
N GLY A 713 -8.09 25.98 13.72
CA GLY A 713 -8.27 26.99 12.68
C GLY A 713 -9.68 26.91 12.05
N ASP A 714 -9.73 26.70 10.74
CA ASP A 714 -10.96 26.52 9.95
C ASP A 714 -11.50 25.07 9.95
N PHE A 715 -10.78 24.14 10.59
CA PHE A 715 -11.24 22.77 10.75
C PHE A 715 -12.24 22.68 11.90
N GLU A 716 -13.39 22.10 11.65
CA GLU A 716 -14.41 21.83 12.66
C GLU A 716 -14.91 20.39 12.50
N PHE A 717 -14.92 19.65 13.60
CA PHE A 717 -15.49 18.31 13.68
C PHE A 717 -16.50 18.22 14.83
N PRO A 718 -17.70 17.64 14.62
CA PRO A 718 -18.25 17.23 13.33
C PRO A 718 -18.45 18.40 12.36
N ILE A 719 -18.47 18.11 11.06
CA ILE A 719 -18.73 19.09 10.02
C ILE A 719 -20.22 19.47 10.08
N ASN A 720 -20.54 20.63 10.65
CA ASN A 720 -21.92 21.08 10.74
C ASN A 720 -22.46 21.50 9.36
N LEU A 721 -23.41 20.73 8.82
CA LEU A 721 -23.95 20.92 7.48
C LEU A 721 -24.74 22.22 7.33
N ARG A 722 -25.42 22.69 8.40
CA ARG A 722 -26.14 23.98 8.37
C ARG A 722 -25.18 25.15 8.23
N ARG A 723 -23.99 25.08 8.86
CA ARG A 723 -22.93 26.09 8.66
C ARG A 723 -22.39 26.10 7.22
N GLN A 724 -22.49 25.00 6.48
CA GLN A 724 -21.98 24.94 5.10
C GLN A 724 -22.92 25.60 4.09
N LEU A 725 -24.19 25.85 4.41
CA LEU A 725 -25.14 26.48 3.48
C LEU A 725 -24.72 27.90 3.05
N SER A 726 -24.08 28.65 3.95
CA SER A 726 -23.58 30.00 3.69
C SER A 726 -22.18 30.02 3.08
N LYS A 727 -21.49 28.87 3.02
CA LYS A 727 -20.10 28.78 2.62
C LYS A 727 -19.94 28.63 1.09
N PRO A 728 -18.95 29.30 0.46
CA PRO A 728 -18.67 29.16 -0.97
C PRO A 728 -18.11 27.77 -1.35
N GLU A 729 -17.69 26.99 -0.37
CA GLU A 729 -17.19 25.63 -0.54
C GLU A 729 -18.23 24.63 -1.08
N LEU A 730 -19.52 24.92 -0.86
CA LEU A 730 -20.63 24.04 -1.23
C LEU A 730 -20.84 24.02 -2.75
N LYS A 731 -20.46 22.93 -3.41
CA LYS A 731 -20.58 22.78 -4.86
C LYS A 731 -20.74 21.34 -5.31
N VAL A 732 -21.35 21.16 -6.48
CA VAL A 732 -21.39 19.86 -7.17
C VAL A 732 -20.02 19.57 -7.77
N VAL A 733 -19.54 18.35 -7.60
CA VAL A 733 -18.34 17.84 -8.27
C VAL A 733 -18.72 17.48 -9.71
N ASP A 734 -18.07 18.11 -10.69
CA ASP A 734 -18.27 17.77 -12.09
C ASP A 734 -17.57 16.45 -12.42
N SER A 735 -18.17 15.67 -13.32
CA SER A 735 -17.55 14.46 -13.86
C SER A 735 -16.50 14.76 -14.94
N HIS A 736 -16.52 15.99 -15.48
CA HIS A 736 -15.60 16.45 -16.51
C HIS A 736 -14.78 17.63 -15.98
N PHE A 737 -13.45 17.54 -16.06
CA PHE A 737 -12.58 18.67 -15.77
C PHE A 737 -12.70 19.69 -16.91
N ARG A 738 -13.03 20.95 -16.61
CA ARG A 738 -13.13 22.03 -17.60
C ARG A 738 -11.79 22.72 -17.86
#